data_AF-A0A1Y2D7J8-F1
#
_entry.id   AF-A0A1Y2D7J8-F1
#
_cell.length_a   1.000
_cell.length_b   1.000
_cell.length_c   1.000
_cell.angle_alpha   90.00
_cell.angle_beta   90.00
_cell.angle_gamma   90.00
#
_symmetry.space_group_name_H-M   'P 1'
#
loop_
_entity.id
_entity.type
_entity.pdbx_description
1 polymer ?
#
loop_
_entity_poly.entity_id
_entity_poly.type
_entity_poly.pdbx_seq_one_letter_code
_entity_poly.pdbx_strand_id
1 'polypeptide(L)'
;MKLLDFTKILIFSLFIVKIFASQCDDIKKYEEELDIYPECVEGKVTSLSIYNFKVEQDVINLISGFSELRDIGLGYFEIKEKNLDFSPLKKLKNLNSLYLTGNEVNNKETLDFLSQFTQIEYLGVGGIEFDKKLDYSFLKKFDKLTDIHCEYNTNFFEIAKDLKTVKTISLFRSSISTQEEINNLSTFTGLEAIGITGAGIGSKAVDVSPLNKLKNLSTIESYSGVSVINIFKNSKTIKNLSLTGNASVNNDVLKLISTYSELQSLYIAVRHIVVTDYSPLKNLKKLSELYLNGDITDKFPDEIVSSETLEVLSVSFNKEDLIDQSFNFENLDFSMPNLKNLTISGEMKEIPEKLFNLKNLRSLVLTGNKIKKIPEKIVNLKNLDTLNISNSKITEIPEFLANLKNLDTLIFANDDIKEIPEFLNSLSHLRYIDLSNNMNLKGKTLTNDHLEYCNYYSENGNKNNYVCKSKDMKCFYNVIESDSEEFTPSYKSCSSKTTTTKKNPSTSSTKTKTSSTKTSSVTSTNGHCGKKYGKCPFGECCSKYGYCGTSDKHCGSGCQSEFGECGTVKISTNGKCGGKDGKCPSGECCSKYGYCGTSDKHCGSGCQSEFGHCNVTKTTTKTTTKSTTKKTTTKTTTTKKTTTTKKTTTKTTKKTTTKTKTSSTKTSTVTSTNGRCGSKYGKCPSGKCCSKYGYCGTSSDYCGSGCQSEFGECVTIKISTNGKCGGKDGKCPSGECCSKYGYCGTSDKHCGSGCQSEFGKCK
;
A
#
# COMPACT_ATOMS: atom_id res chain seq x y z
N MET A 1 -32.29 -40.66 25.67
CA MET A 1 -32.20 -39.24 25.29
C MET A 1 -33.56 -38.52 25.38
N LYS A 2 -34.42 -38.83 26.38
CA LYS A 2 -35.80 -38.31 26.50
C LYS A 2 -36.09 -37.54 27.80
N LEU A 3 -35.07 -37.24 28.62
CA LEU A 3 -35.25 -36.53 29.91
C LEU A 3 -34.80 -35.06 29.90
N LEU A 4 -34.12 -34.57 28.86
CA LEU A 4 -33.71 -33.15 28.76
C LEU A 4 -34.83 -32.22 28.25
N ASP A 5 -35.90 -32.77 27.69
CA ASP A 5 -36.92 -32.02 26.95
C ASP A 5 -37.98 -31.40 27.88
N PHE A 6 -38.40 -32.11 28.93
CA PHE A 6 -39.44 -31.63 29.86
C PHE A 6 -38.96 -30.50 30.79
N THR A 7 -37.69 -30.52 31.19
CA THR A 7 -37.14 -29.49 32.08
C THR A 7 -36.95 -28.17 31.35
N LYS A 8 -36.50 -28.18 30.08
CA LYS A 8 -36.42 -26.97 29.24
C LYS A 8 -37.82 -26.39 28.98
N ILE A 9 -38.82 -27.22 28.67
CA ILE A 9 -40.21 -26.76 28.44
C ILE A 9 -40.79 -26.09 29.69
N LEU A 10 -40.66 -26.70 30.87
CA LEU A 10 -41.18 -26.13 32.11
C LEU A 10 -40.47 -24.82 32.50
N ILE A 11 -39.14 -24.74 32.25
CA ILE A 11 -38.36 -23.52 32.42
C ILE A 11 -38.82 -22.44 31.42
N PHE A 12 -39.06 -22.80 30.16
CA PHE A 12 -39.50 -21.85 29.11
C PHE A 12 -40.89 -21.27 29.41
N SER A 13 -41.85 -22.09 29.85
CA SER A 13 -43.19 -21.61 30.25
C SER A 13 -43.15 -20.73 31.50
N LEU A 14 -42.32 -21.05 32.50
CA LEU A 14 -42.08 -20.21 33.69
C LEU A 14 -41.31 -18.91 33.35
N PHE A 15 -40.50 -18.95 32.30
CA PHE A 15 -39.69 -17.85 31.80
C PHE A 15 -40.53 -16.85 30.98
N ILE A 16 -41.45 -17.31 30.14
CA ILE A 16 -42.38 -16.45 29.39
C ILE A 16 -43.22 -15.58 30.33
N VAL A 17 -43.67 -16.14 31.46
CA VAL A 17 -44.38 -15.38 32.51
C VAL A 17 -43.50 -14.28 33.13
N LYS A 18 -42.17 -14.46 33.21
CA LYS A 18 -41.23 -13.43 33.68
C LYS A 18 -40.89 -12.39 32.61
N ILE A 19 -40.81 -12.76 31.33
CA ILE A 19 -40.45 -11.86 30.23
C ILE A 19 -41.52 -10.80 29.97
N PHE A 20 -42.80 -11.16 30.07
CA PHE A 20 -43.89 -10.18 29.96
C PHE A 20 -43.82 -9.08 31.05
N ALA A 21 -42.96 -9.24 32.07
CA ALA A 21 -42.72 -8.28 33.13
C ALA A 21 -41.31 -7.64 33.10
N SER A 22 -40.43 -7.95 32.15
CA SER A 22 -38.99 -7.68 32.28
C SER A 22 -38.39 -6.76 31.21
N GLN A 23 -37.31 -6.06 31.56
CA GLN A 23 -36.52 -5.20 30.65
C GLN A 23 -35.52 -6.05 29.85
N CYS A 24 -34.92 -5.52 28.77
CA CYS A 24 -34.01 -6.28 27.91
C CYS A 24 -32.85 -6.94 28.69
N ASP A 25 -32.34 -6.26 29.72
CA ASP A 25 -31.26 -6.75 30.59
C ASP A 25 -31.64 -7.98 31.43
N ASP A 26 -32.93 -8.21 31.66
CA ASP A 26 -33.39 -9.40 32.37
C ASP A 26 -33.38 -10.64 31.48
N ILE A 27 -33.61 -10.48 30.17
CA ILE A 27 -33.56 -11.58 29.20
C ILE A 27 -32.11 -12.00 28.98
N LYS A 28 -31.18 -11.03 28.95
CA LYS A 28 -29.74 -11.28 28.80
C LYS A 28 -29.14 -12.19 29.87
N LYS A 29 -29.75 -12.27 31.06
CA LYS A 29 -29.28 -13.14 32.16
C LYS A 29 -29.44 -14.63 31.85
N TYR A 30 -30.23 -14.99 30.85
CA TYR A 30 -30.63 -16.37 30.57
C TYR A 30 -30.26 -16.81 29.15
N GLU A 31 -29.37 -16.08 28.45
CA GLU A 31 -29.05 -16.33 27.03
C GLU A 31 -28.59 -17.76 26.77
N GLU A 32 -27.60 -18.22 27.55
CA GLU A 32 -27.02 -19.56 27.40
C GLU A 32 -27.96 -20.68 27.86
N GLU A 33 -28.80 -20.42 28.87
CA GLU A 33 -29.71 -21.44 29.41
C GLU A 33 -30.85 -21.76 28.43
N LEU A 34 -31.26 -20.76 27.66
CA LEU A 34 -32.48 -20.80 26.86
C LEU A 34 -32.25 -20.72 25.37
N ASP A 35 -31.00 -20.57 24.93
CA ASP A 35 -30.64 -20.42 23.52
C ASP A 35 -31.34 -19.20 22.89
N ILE A 36 -31.52 -18.11 23.65
CA ILE A 36 -32.16 -16.85 23.24
C ILE A 36 -31.17 -15.71 23.39
N TYR A 37 -30.91 -14.97 22.32
CA TYR A 37 -29.91 -13.91 22.29
C TYR A 37 -30.55 -12.58 21.85
N PRO A 38 -30.94 -11.71 22.79
CA PRO A 38 -31.52 -10.40 22.50
C PRO A 38 -30.44 -9.31 22.36
N GLU A 39 -30.62 -8.42 21.39
CA GLU A 39 -29.88 -7.14 21.33
C GLU A 39 -30.79 -5.98 21.74
N CYS A 40 -30.22 -5.07 22.52
CA CYS A 40 -30.96 -3.99 23.18
C CYS A 40 -30.55 -2.62 22.63
N VAL A 41 -31.53 -1.77 22.36
CA VAL A 41 -31.34 -0.32 22.16
C VAL A 41 -32.26 0.39 23.13
N GLU A 42 -31.69 1.26 23.98
CA GLU A 42 -32.44 2.01 25.01
C GLU A 42 -33.30 1.10 25.92
N GLY A 43 -32.76 -0.08 26.29
CA GLY A 43 -33.45 -1.04 27.17
C GLY A 43 -34.58 -1.84 26.52
N LYS A 44 -34.82 -1.65 25.21
CA LYS A 44 -35.82 -2.37 24.40
C LYS A 44 -35.13 -3.41 23.51
N VAL A 45 -35.75 -4.59 23.37
CA VAL A 45 -35.28 -5.64 22.44
C VAL A 45 -35.55 -5.21 21.00
N THR A 46 -34.48 -5.04 20.22
CA THR A 46 -34.56 -4.67 18.79
C THR A 46 -34.16 -5.81 17.87
N SER A 47 -33.31 -6.73 18.34
CA SER A 47 -32.98 -7.99 17.64
C SER A 47 -33.19 -9.15 18.59
N LEU A 48 -33.68 -10.28 18.08
CA LEU A 48 -33.90 -11.49 18.86
C LEU A 48 -33.52 -12.72 18.05
N SER A 49 -32.49 -13.44 18.49
CA SER A 49 -32.14 -14.74 17.92
C SER A 49 -32.52 -15.88 18.85
N ILE A 50 -33.26 -16.87 18.35
CA ILE A 50 -33.75 -18.01 19.12
C ILE A 50 -33.29 -19.28 18.43
N TYR A 51 -32.63 -20.18 19.17
CA TYR A 51 -32.11 -21.44 18.67
C TYR A 51 -32.70 -22.64 19.43
N ASN A 52 -32.69 -23.82 18.80
CA ASN A 52 -32.98 -25.11 19.45
C ASN A 52 -34.32 -25.15 20.21
N PHE A 53 -35.36 -24.55 19.63
CA PHE A 53 -36.66 -24.38 20.29
C PHE A 53 -37.79 -25.07 19.53
N LYS A 54 -38.87 -25.38 20.24
CA LYS A 54 -40.12 -25.85 19.63
C LYS A 54 -41.04 -24.66 19.45
N VAL A 55 -41.61 -24.52 18.25
CA VAL A 55 -42.62 -23.50 18.01
C VAL A 55 -43.92 -23.98 18.66
N GLU A 56 -44.24 -23.39 19.80
CA GLU A 56 -45.48 -23.56 20.56
C GLU A 56 -46.19 -22.20 20.66
N GLN A 57 -47.48 -22.18 21.05
CA GLN A 57 -48.25 -20.94 21.11
C GLN A 57 -47.62 -19.88 22.02
N ASP A 58 -47.00 -20.31 23.11
CA ASP A 58 -46.33 -19.40 24.03
C ASP A 58 -45.11 -18.71 23.40
N VAL A 59 -44.35 -19.40 22.55
CA VAL A 59 -43.21 -18.81 21.81
C VAL A 59 -43.71 -17.75 20.82
N ILE A 60 -44.81 -18.04 20.12
CA ILE A 60 -45.44 -17.08 19.21
C ILE A 60 -45.89 -15.83 19.97
N ASN A 61 -46.53 -16.03 21.13
CA ASN A 61 -46.99 -14.95 21.99
C ASN A 61 -45.80 -14.11 22.52
N LEU A 62 -44.72 -14.78 22.94
CA LEU A 62 -43.48 -14.16 23.38
C LEU A 62 -42.90 -13.25 22.29
N ILE A 63 -42.64 -13.80 21.10
CA ILE A 63 -42.07 -13.03 19.98
C ILE A 63 -42.96 -11.81 19.69
N SER A 64 -44.28 -12.00 19.65
CA SER A 64 -45.24 -10.91 19.40
C SER A 64 -45.29 -9.82 20.47
N GLY A 65 -44.74 -10.08 21.67
CA GLY A 65 -44.66 -9.13 22.77
C GLY A 65 -43.59 -8.05 22.58
N PHE A 66 -42.60 -8.28 21.72
CA PHE A 66 -41.52 -7.34 21.45
C PHE A 66 -41.92 -6.31 20.39
N SER A 67 -42.57 -5.22 20.81
CA SER A 67 -43.09 -4.19 19.91
C SER A 67 -42.03 -3.44 19.10
N GLU A 68 -40.77 -3.44 19.54
CA GLU A 68 -39.65 -2.72 18.95
C GLU A 68 -38.73 -3.62 18.12
N LEU A 69 -39.11 -4.89 17.96
CA LEU A 69 -38.34 -5.88 17.24
C LEU A 69 -38.23 -5.52 15.76
N ARG A 70 -36.99 -5.45 15.27
CA ARG A 70 -36.61 -5.16 13.88
C ARG A 70 -36.00 -6.38 13.21
N ASP A 71 -35.27 -7.19 13.96
CA ASP A 71 -34.53 -8.32 13.43
C ASP A 71 -34.89 -9.59 14.22
N ILE A 72 -35.16 -10.68 13.52
CA ILE A 72 -35.42 -11.97 14.15
C ILE A 72 -34.57 -13.07 13.51
N GLY A 73 -33.80 -13.77 14.33
CA GLY A 73 -33.04 -14.95 13.97
C GLY A 73 -33.69 -16.22 14.50
N LEU A 74 -33.97 -17.19 13.64
CA LEU A 74 -34.61 -18.46 14.02
C LEU A 74 -33.73 -19.63 13.57
N GLY A 75 -33.17 -20.34 14.55
CA GLY A 75 -32.25 -21.45 14.32
C GLY A 75 -32.74 -22.78 14.89
N TYR A 76 -32.53 -23.88 14.15
CA TYR A 76 -32.81 -25.24 14.62
C TYR A 76 -34.17 -25.42 15.35
N PHE A 77 -35.25 -24.90 14.77
CA PHE A 77 -36.60 -24.95 15.32
C PHE A 77 -37.47 -26.05 14.69
N GLU A 78 -38.40 -26.57 15.47
CA GLU A 78 -39.36 -27.59 15.04
C GLU A 78 -40.80 -27.14 15.32
N ILE A 79 -41.70 -27.32 14.34
CA ILE A 79 -43.13 -27.11 14.55
C ILE A 79 -43.78 -28.47 14.85
N LYS A 80 -43.98 -28.77 16.14
CA LYS A 80 -44.60 -30.04 16.59
C LYS A 80 -46.12 -29.99 16.70
N GLU A 81 -46.67 -28.81 16.97
CA GLU A 81 -48.10 -28.67 17.25
C GLU A 81 -48.89 -28.32 15.99
N LYS A 82 -50.00 -29.04 15.80
CA LYS A 82 -50.97 -28.72 14.75
C LYS A 82 -51.90 -27.63 15.26
N ASN A 83 -52.29 -26.71 14.37
CA ASN A 83 -53.25 -25.63 14.62
C ASN A 83 -52.76 -24.49 15.55
N LEU A 84 -51.49 -24.11 15.45
CA LEU A 84 -50.98 -22.89 16.10
C LEU A 84 -51.65 -21.62 15.52
N ASP A 85 -51.95 -20.64 16.39
CA ASP A 85 -52.42 -19.33 15.96
C ASP A 85 -51.24 -18.37 15.79
N PHE A 86 -50.92 -18.06 14.54
CA PHE A 86 -49.88 -17.10 14.19
C PHE A 86 -50.36 -15.64 14.09
N SER A 87 -51.65 -15.37 14.32
CA SER A 87 -52.20 -14.01 14.29
C SER A 87 -51.45 -12.99 15.17
N PRO A 88 -50.84 -13.35 16.32
CA PRO A 88 -50.08 -12.40 17.13
C PRO A 88 -48.87 -11.80 16.41
N LEU A 89 -48.22 -12.54 15.50
CA LEU A 89 -47.02 -12.07 14.79
C LEU A 89 -47.29 -10.86 13.88
N LYS A 90 -48.54 -10.63 13.49
CA LYS A 90 -48.94 -9.44 12.72
C LYS A 90 -48.75 -8.12 13.49
N LYS A 91 -48.52 -8.19 14.80
CA LYS A 91 -48.22 -7.00 15.64
C LYS A 91 -46.80 -6.47 15.43
N LEU A 92 -45.90 -7.25 14.82
CA LEU A 92 -44.49 -6.91 14.59
C LEU A 92 -44.32 -5.92 13.43
N LYS A 93 -44.81 -4.69 13.62
CA LYS A 93 -44.85 -3.65 12.58
C LYS A 93 -43.48 -3.11 12.18
N ASN A 94 -42.50 -3.21 13.07
CA ASN A 94 -41.14 -2.70 12.87
C ASN A 94 -40.18 -3.76 12.32
N LEU A 95 -40.65 -5.00 12.14
CA LEU A 95 -39.82 -6.10 11.67
C LEU A 95 -39.35 -5.84 10.24
N ASN A 96 -38.04 -5.88 10.06
CA ASN A 96 -37.34 -5.59 8.82
C ASN A 96 -36.52 -6.80 8.32
N SER A 97 -35.99 -7.61 9.22
CA SER A 97 -35.06 -8.69 8.88
C SER A 97 -35.48 -10.02 9.49
N LEU A 98 -35.40 -11.07 8.68
CA LEU A 98 -35.58 -12.46 9.12
C LEU A 98 -34.33 -13.26 8.76
N TYR A 99 -33.69 -13.88 9.72
CA TYR A 99 -32.58 -14.82 9.51
C TYR A 99 -33.02 -16.22 9.91
N LEU A 100 -32.87 -17.19 9.00
CA LEU A 100 -33.22 -18.58 9.25
C LEU A 100 -31.95 -19.43 9.17
N THR A 101 -31.69 -20.31 10.15
CA THR A 101 -30.49 -21.16 10.09
C THR A 101 -30.66 -22.58 10.61
N GLY A 102 -29.99 -23.55 9.98
CA GLY A 102 -29.90 -24.92 10.48
C GLY A 102 -31.23 -25.69 10.49
N ASN A 103 -32.23 -25.21 9.75
CA ASN A 103 -33.58 -25.80 9.68
C ASN A 103 -33.78 -26.58 8.38
N GLU A 104 -34.62 -27.62 8.41
CA GLU A 104 -35.21 -28.18 7.20
C GLU A 104 -36.58 -27.56 6.96
N VAL A 105 -36.85 -27.11 5.73
CA VAL A 105 -38.21 -26.71 5.31
C VAL A 105 -38.82 -27.87 4.53
N ASN A 106 -39.49 -28.77 5.26
CA ASN A 106 -39.96 -30.05 4.74
C ASN A 106 -41.47 -30.32 4.96
N ASN A 107 -42.20 -29.38 5.56
CA ASN A 107 -43.64 -29.52 5.83
C ASN A 107 -44.42 -28.21 5.66
N LYS A 108 -45.75 -28.30 5.67
CA LYS A 108 -46.65 -27.17 5.43
C LYS A 108 -46.69 -26.20 6.63
N GLU A 109 -46.65 -26.73 7.85
CA GLU A 109 -46.73 -25.95 9.08
C GLU A 109 -45.58 -24.94 9.16
N THR A 110 -44.35 -25.34 8.79
CA THR A 110 -43.20 -24.45 8.70
C THR A 110 -43.42 -23.33 7.68
N LEU A 111 -44.00 -23.64 6.52
CA LEU A 111 -44.31 -22.61 5.50
C LEU A 111 -45.39 -21.64 5.98
N ASP A 112 -46.43 -22.13 6.65
CA ASP A 112 -47.51 -21.31 7.19
C ASP A 112 -46.96 -20.34 8.25
N PHE A 113 -46.04 -20.79 9.11
CA PHE A 113 -45.33 -19.93 10.07
C PHE A 113 -44.44 -18.88 9.39
N LEU A 114 -43.60 -19.28 8.43
CA LEU A 114 -42.71 -18.35 7.71
C LEU A 114 -43.51 -17.31 6.89
N SER A 115 -44.70 -17.67 6.43
CA SER A 115 -45.56 -16.78 5.65
C SER A 115 -46.14 -15.60 6.44
N GLN A 116 -45.87 -15.49 7.74
CA GLN A 116 -46.34 -14.39 8.58
C GLN A 116 -45.40 -13.17 8.55
N PHE A 117 -44.18 -13.33 8.03
CA PHE A 117 -43.14 -12.31 8.06
C PHE A 117 -43.01 -11.53 6.73
N THR A 118 -44.11 -11.33 6.01
CA THR A 118 -44.10 -10.74 4.66
C THR A 118 -43.61 -9.29 4.58
N GLN A 119 -43.55 -8.57 5.70
CA GLN A 119 -43.16 -7.15 5.76
C GLN A 119 -41.65 -6.88 5.67
N ILE A 120 -40.81 -7.92 5.70
CA ILE A 120 -39.35 -7.78 5.77
C ILE A 120 -38.75 -7.24 4.47
N GLU A 121 -37.63 -6.53 4.61
CA GLU A 121 -36.78 -6.06 3.52
C GLU A 121 -35.53 -6.95 3.34
N TYR A 122 -35.14 -7.69 4.39
CA TYR A 122 -33.97 -8.57 4.41
C TYR A 122 -34.32 -10.01 4.80
N LEU A 123 -33.92 -10.98 3.98
CA LEU A 123 -34.04 -12.41 4.26
C LEU A 123 -32.67 -13.09 4.25
N GLY A 124 -32.23 -13.53 5.42
CA GLY A 124 -31.09 -14.41 5.58
C GLY A 124 -31.51 -15.88 5.68
N VAL A 125 -30.83 -16.76 4.95
CA VAL A 125 -31.00 -18.21 5.02
C VAL A 125 -29.62 -18.84 5.16
N GLY A 126 -29.42 -19.72 6.13
CA GLY A 126 -28.12 -20.30 6.48
C GLY A 126 -28.17 -21.81 6.74
N GLY A 127 -27.66 -22.64 5.84
CA GLY A 127 -27.65 -24.10 6.01
C GLY A 127 -29.06 -24.70 6.09
N ILE A 128 -29.94 -24.29 5.19
CA ILE A 128 -31.33 -24.77 5.11
C ILE A 128 -31.48 -25.67 3.89
N GLU A 129 -32.06 -26.85 4.09
CA GLU A 129 -32.48 -27.68 2.96
C GLU A 129 -33.96 -27.43 2.68
N PHE A 130 -34.24 -26.96 1.47
CA PHE A 130 -35.60 -26.75 1.00
C PHE A 130 -36.10 -27.95 0.17
N ASP A 131 -37.20 -28.58 0.58
CA ASP A 131 -37.81 -29.65 -0.22
C ASP A 131 -38.50 -29.06 -1.46
N LYS A 132 -38.00 -29.40 -2.66
CA LYS A 132 -38.52 -28.94 -3.96
C LYS A 132 -39.98 -29.35 -4.23
N LYS A 133 -40.54 -30.31 -3.48
CA LYS A 133 -41.94 -30.77 -3.62
C LYS A 133 -42.95 -29.82 -2.97
N LEU A 134 -42.49 -28.92 -2.11
CA LEU A 134 -43.35 -27.99 -1.40
C LEU A 134 -43.67 -26.74 -2.23
N ASP A 135 -44.79 -26.10 -1.91
CA ASP A 135 -45.19 -24.82 -2.54
C ASP A 135 -44.66 -23.62 -1.75
N TYR A 136 -43.68 -22.93 -2.33
CA TYR A 136 -43.10 -21.69 -1.79
C TYR A 136 -43.74 -20.41 -2.36
N SER A 137 -44.92 -20.51 -2.98
CA SER A 137 -45.63 -19.37 -3.57
C SER A 137 -45.85 -18.19 -2.60
N PHE A 138 -45.84 -18.46 -1.29
CA PHE A 138 -45.92 -17.43 -0.25
C PHE A 138 -44.79 -16.39 -0.34
N LEU A 139 -43.61 -16.75 -0.85
CA LEU A 139 -42.50 -15.81 -1.07
C LEU A 139 -42.90 -14.65 -1.98
N LYS A 140 -43.85 -14.85 -2.91
CA LYS A 140 -44.37 -13.76 -3.77
C LYS A 140 -45.10 -12.67 -3.00
N LYS A 141 -45.47 -12.91 -1.75
CA LYS A 141 -46.11 -11.93 -0.86
C LYS A 141 -45.10 -11.00 -0.17
N PHE A 142 -43.80 -11.29 -0.26
CA PHE A 142 -42.73 -10.44 0.26
C PHE A 142 -42.46 -9.30 -0.71
N ASP A 143 -43.39 -8.35 -0.78
CA ASP A 143 -43.38 -7.23 -1.74
C ASP A 143 -42.33 -6.16 -1.40
N LYS A 144 -41.80 -6.15 -0.17
CA LYS A 144 -40.72 -5.27 0.28
C LYS A 144 -39.33 -5.89 0.27
N LEU A 145 -39.22 -7.20 0.03
CA LEU A 145 -37.94 -7.90 0.12
C LEU A 145 -36.98 -7.44 -0.97
N THR A 146 -35.92 -6.75 -0.58
CA THR A 146 -34.88 -6.23 -1.47
C THR A 146 -33.55 -6.95 -1.32
N ASP A 147 -33.30 -7.55 -0.15
CA ASP A 147 -31.98 -8.08 0.20
C ASP A 147 -32.08 -9.54 0.62
N ILE A 148 -31.23 -10.38 0.01
CA ILE A 148 -31.16 -11.81 0.29
C ILE A 148 -29.74 -12.18 0.67
N HIS A 149 -29.58 -12.84 1.81
CA HIS A 149 -28.32 -13.43 2.23
C HIS A 149 -28.44 -14.95 2.28
N CYS A 150 -27.58 -15.66 1.56
CA CYS A 150 -27.55 -17.11 1.52
C CYS A 150 -26.22 -17.64 2.04
N GLU A 151 -26.26 -18.34 3.17
CA GLU A 151 -25.13 -19.06 3.76
C GLU A 151 -25.30 -20.58 3.59
N TYR A 152 -24.29 -21.31 3.10
CA TYR A 152 -24.34 -22.78 2.92
C TYR A 152 -25.59 -23.33 2.20
N ASN A 153 -26.21 -22.54 1.31
CA ASN A 153 -27.50 -22.88 0.71
C ASN A 153 -27.33 -23.19 -0.78
N THR A 154 -27.63 -24.42 -1.18
CA THR A 154 -27.37 -24.93 -2.54
C THR A 154 -28.58 -24.79 -3.49
N ASN A 155 -29.81 -24.69 -2.99
CA ASN A 155 -31.01 -24.68 -3.84
C ASN A 155 -31.95 -23.48 -3.66
N PHE A 156 -31.66 -22.54 -2.77
CA PHE A 156 -32.54 -21.40 -2.47
C PHE A 156 -32.91 -20.58 -3.73
N PHE A 157 -31.98 -20.44 -4.68
CA PHE A 157 -32.25 -19.71 -5.93
C PHE A 157 -33.40 -20.29 -6.76
N GLU A 158 -33.63 -21.60 -6.72
CA GLU A 158 -34.73 -22.21 -7.47
C GLU A 158 -36.10 -21.77 -6.94
N ILE A 159 -36.17 -21.57 -5.63
CA ILE A 159 -37.37 -21.20 -4.90
C ILE A 159 -37.61 -19.68 -4.96
N ALA A 160 -36.53 -18.91 -4.91
CA ALA A 160 -36.56 -17.45 -4.94
C ALA A 160 -36.62 -16.83 -6.35
N LYS A 161 -36.54 -17.62 -7.43
CA LYS A 161 -36.44 -17.13 -8.83
C LYS A 161 -37.56 -16.20 -9.30
N ASP A 162 -38.72 -16.25 -8.65
CA ASP A 162 -39.87 -15.42 -9.03
C ASP A 162 -39.90 -14.07 -8.30
N LEU A 163 -38.95 -13.80 -7.39
CA LEU A 163 -38.87 -12.57 -6.61
C LEU A 163 -38.28 -11.42 -7.43
N LYS A 164 -39.14 -10.47 -7.82
CA LYS A 164 -38.76 -9.34 -8.69
C LYS A 164 -38.24 -8.11 -7.95
N THR A 165 -38.51 -8.02 -6.65
CA THR A 165 -38.18 -6.87 -5.79
C THR A 165 -36.73 -6.89 -5.30
N VAL A 166 -36.08 -8.06 -5.39
CA VAL A 166 -34.72 -8.29 -4.92
C VAL A 166 -33.72 -7.49 -5.74
N LYS A 167 -32.92 -6.68 -5.04
CA LYS A 167 -31.87 -5.81 -5.56
C LYS A 167 -30.48 -6.28 -5.17
N THR A 168 -30.33 -6.94 -4.03
CA THR A 168 -29.04 -7.43 -3.55
C THR A 168 -29.11 -8.90 -3.21
N ILE A 169 -28.04 -9.63 -3.56
CA ILE A 169 -27.85 -11.02 -3.16
C ILE A 169 -26.44 -11.15 -2.59
N SER A 170 -26.33 -11.63 -1.36
CA SER A 170 -25.04 -11.98 -0.73
C SER A 170 -24.95 -13.49 -0.55
N LEU A 171 -23.87 -14.08 -1.04
CA LEU A 171 -23.57 -15.49 -0.92
C LEU A 171 -22.41 -15.69 0.04
N PHE A 172 -22.62 -16.44 1.10
CA PHE A 172 -21.59 -16.82 2.05
C PHE A 172 -21.41 -18.33 2.04
N ARG A 173 -20.17 -18.79 1.81
CA ARG A 173 -19.80 -20.21 1.70
C ARG A 173 -20.73 -21.00 0.77
N SER A 174 -21.26 -20.33 -0.25
CA SER A 174 -22.22 -20.85 -1.24
C SER A 174 -21.69 -20.58 -2.64
N SER A 175 -21.57 -21.62 -3.46
CA SER A 175 -20.95 -21.54 -4.78
C SER A 175 -22.00 -21.51 -5.89
N ILE A 176 -21.81 -20.64 -6.89
CA ILE A 176 -22.51 -20.73 -8.17
C ILE A 176 -21.65 -21.62 -9.08
N SER A 177 -22.06 -22.87 -9.27
CA SER A 177 -21.25 -23.91 -9.90
C SER A 177 -21.97 -24.77 -10.93
N THR A 178 -23.29 -24.66 -11.01
CA THR A 178 -24.16 -25.44 -11.91
C THR A 178 -24.88 -24.53 -12.92
N GLN A 179 -25.28 -25.12 -14.05
CA GLN A 179 -26.08 -24.38 -15.05
C GLN A 179 -27.46 -23.97 -14.50
N GLU A 180 -28.03 -24.79 -13.61
CA GLU A 180 -29.31 -24.50 -12.95
C GLU A 180 -29.22 -23.25 -12.08
N GLU A 181 -28.18 -23.13 -11.25
CA GLU A 181 -27.94 -21.92 -10.43
C GLU A 181 -27.74 -20.68 -11.30
N ILE A 182 -27.00 -20.77 -12.40
CA ILE A 182 -26.83 -19.65 -13.35
C ILE A 182 -28.17 -19.24 -13.97
N ASN A 183 -28.98 -20.22 -14.38
CA ASN A 183 -30.29 -19.97 -14.96
C ASN A 183 -31.23 -19.31 -13.94
N ASN A 184 -31.25 -19.81 -12.70
CA ASN A 184 -32.06 -19.25 -11.62
C ASN A 184 -31.59 -17.84 -11.26
N LEU A 185 -30.27 -17.60 -11.13
CA LEU A 185 -29.75 -16.26 -10.88
C LEU A 185 -30.12 -15.28 -12.01
N SER A 186 -30.19 -15.74 -13.26
CA SER A 186 -30.57 -14.88 -14.40
C SER A 186 -32.02 -14.35 -14.36
N THR A 187 -32.86 -14.88 -13.47
CA THR A 187 -34.26 -14.47 -13.31
C THR A 187 -34.42 -13.18 -12.50
N PHE A 188 -33.45 -12.85 -11.65
CA PHE A 188 -33.41 -11.64 -10.82
C PHE A 188 -33.07 -10.39 -11.66
N THR A 189 -33.90 -10.07 -12.65
CA THR A 189 -33.65 -8.97 -13.59
C THR A 189 -33.52 -7.58 -12.95
N GLY A 190 -34.07 -7.43 -11.73
CA GLY A 190 -33.93 -6.23 -10.89
C GLY A 190 -32.63 -6.15 -10.09
N LEU A 191 -31.80 -7.20 -10.09
CA LEU A 191 -30.58 -7.28 -9.28
C LEU A 191 -29.60 -6.15 -9.62
N GLU A 192 -29.19 -5.40 -8.59
CA GLU A 192 -28.28 -4.26 -8.66
C GLU A 192 -26.88 -4.61 -8.13
N ALA A 193 -26.79 -5.49 -7.14
CA ALA A 193 -25.53 -5.90 -6.50
C ALA A 193 -25.48 -7.40 -6.16
N ILE A 194 -24.28 -7.98 -6.27
CA ILE A 194 -24.03 -9.35 -5.78
C ILE A 194 -22.72 -9.42 -4.97
N GLY A 195 -22.78 -10.02 -3.79
CA GLY A 195 -21.65 -10.30 -2.93
C GLY A 195 -21.36 -11.80 -2.84
N ILE A 196 -20.09 -12.24 -2.89
CA ILE A 196 -19.70 -13.66 -2.82
C ILE A 196 -18.49 -13.86 -1.89
N THR A 197 -18.69 -14.61 -0.81
CA THR A 197 -17.70 -14.86 0.25
C THR A 197 -17.54 -16.35 0.50
N GLY A 198 -16.30 -16.82 0.72
CA GLY A 198 -16.01 -18.21 1.08
C GLY A 198 -16.40 -19.26 0.03
N ALA A 199 -16.62 -18.88 -1.23
CA ALA A 199 -17.10 -19.77 -2.28
C ALA A 199 -16.06 -19.94 -3.40
N GLY A 200 -15.68 -21.18 -3.68
CA GLY A 200 -14.93 -21.52 -4.89
C GLY A 200 -15.88 -21.70 -6.07
N ILE A 201 -15.51 -21.23 -7.26
CA ILE A 201 -16.25 -21.60 -8.47
C ILE A 201 -15.99 -23.08 -8.76
N GLY A 202 -17.05 -23.86 -8.97
CA GLY A 202 -16.91 -25.24 -9.39
C GLY A 202 -16.15 -25.33 -10.72
N SER A 203 -15.27 -26.32 -10.85
CA SER A 203 -14.38 -26.53 -12.00
C SER A 203 -15.07 -26.83 -13.34
N LYS A 204 -16.41 -26.73 -13.41
CA LYS A 204 -17.19 -27.01 -14.61
C LYS A 204 -17.38 -25.72 -15.42
N ALA A 205 -17.09 -25.79 -16.71
CA ALA A 205 -17.46 -24.76 -17.65
C ALA A 205 -19.00 -24.68 -17.72
N VAL A 206 -19.57 -23.65 -17.11
CA VAL A 206 -21.00 -23.31 -17.21
C VAL A 206 -21.20 -22.23 -18.27
N ASP A 207 -22.34 -22.26 -18.96
CA ASP A 207 -22.71 -21.16 -19.86
C ASP A 207 -23.24 -19.98 -19.03
N VAL A 208 -22.46 -18.90 -19.01
CA VAL A 208 -22.78 -17.65 -18.31
C VAL A 208 -23.59 -16.67 -19.17
N SER A 209 -23.93 -17.03 -20.42
CA SER A 209 -24.75 -16.19 -21.30
C SER A 209 -26.12 -15.79 -20.71
N PRO A 210 -26.81 -16.60 -19.88
CA PRO A 210 -28.07 -16.19 -19.25
C PRO A 210 -27.96 -14.94 -18.39
N LEU A 211 -26.81 -14.73 -17.72
CA LEU A 211 -26.59 -13.58 -16.84
C LEU A 211 -26.57 -12.24 -17.59
N ASN A 212 -26.49 -12.25 -18.91
CA ASN A 212 -26.65 -11.04 -19.74
C ASN A 212 -28.02 -10.36 -19.55
N LYS A 213 -29.01 -11.06 -18.98
CA LYS A 213 -30.33 -10.51 -18.62
C LYS A 213 -30.28 -9.54 -17.42
N LEU A 214 -29.23 -9.59 -16.60
CA LEU A 214 -29.05 -8.75 -15.42
C LEU A 214 -28.60 -7.34 -15.83
N LYS A 215 -29.54 -6.55 -16.37
CA LYS A 215 -29.24 -5.20 -16.91
C LYS A 215 -29.02 -4.14 -15.84
N ASN A 216 -29.46 -4.39 -14.61
CA ASN A 216 -29.30 -3.47 -13.49
C ASN A 216 -28.04 -3.76 -12.66
N LEU A 217 -27.41 -4.92 -12.87
CA LEU A 217 -26.28 -5.36 -12.07
C LEU A 217 -25.11 -4.41 -12.30
N SER A 218 -24.74 -3.67 -11.26
CA SER A 218 -23.71 -2.64 -11.31
C SER A 218 -22.59 -2.85 -10.29
N THR A 219 -22.82 -3.67 -9.27
CA THR A 219 -21.85 -3.91 -8.20
C THR A 219 -21.59 -5.40 -8.03
N ILE A 220 -20.30 -5.76 -7.99
CA ILE A 220 -19.83 -7.11 -7.64
C ILE A 220 -18.84 -7.00 -6.50
N GLU A 221 -19.09 -7.72 -5.43
CA GLU A 221 -18.16 -7.87 -4.31
C GLU A 221 -17.77 -9.34 -4.17
N SER A 222 -16.48 -9.63 -4.06
CA SER A 222 -15.99 -10.98 -3.84
C SER A 222 -14.92 -10.98 -2.77
N TYR A 223 -15.20 -11.67 -1.67
CA TYR A 223 -14.25 -11.96 -0.59
C TYR A 223 -13.58 -13.34 -0.76
N SER A 224 -13.85 -13.99 -1.89
CA SER A 224 -13.33 -15.31 -2.27
C SER A 224 -12.25 -15.22 -3.34
N GLY A 225 -11.88 -14.01 -3.77
CA GLY A 225 -10.91 -13.77 -4.83
C GLY A 225 -11.46 -13.48 -6.21
N VAL A 226 -10.64 -13.74 -7.22
CA VAL A 226 -10.79 -13.30 -8.62
C VAL A 226 -11.69 -14.18 -9.47
N SER A 227 -12.10 -15.34 -8.94
CA SER A 227 -12.87 -16.34 -9.69
C SER A 227 -14.19 -15.75 -10.21
N VAL A 228 -14.88 -14.94 -9.40
CA VAL A 228 -16.17 -14.29 -9.71
C VAL A 228 -16.22 -13.59 -11.06
N ILE A 229 -15.07 -13.05 -11.50
CA ILE A 229 -14.97 -12.28 -12.73
C ILE A 229 -15.29 -13.18 -13.94
N ASN A 230 -14.98 -14.48 -13.87
CA ASN A 230 -15.32 -15.43 -14.93
C ASN A 230 -16.84 -15.66 -15.06
N ILE A 231 -17.59 -15.55 -13.97
CA ILE A 231 -19.06 -15.68 -13.98
C ILE A 231 -19.67 -14.46 -14.68
N PHE A 232 -19.23 -13.26 -14.29
CA PHE A 232 -19.79 -12.00 -14.78
C PHE A 232 -18.99 -11.37 -15.93
N LYS A 233 -18.15 -12.15 -16.63
CA LYS A 233 -17.26 -11.65 -17.70
C LYS A 233 -17.97 -10.95 -18.85
N ASN A 234 -19.25 -11.28 -19.09
CA ASN A 234 -20.04 -10.71 -20.18
C ASN A 234 -20.88 -9.49 -19.74
N SER A 235 -20.86 -9.14 -18.45
CA SER A 235 -21.62 -8.01 -17.94
C SER A 235 -21.06 -6.69 -18.48
N LYS A 236 -21.94 -5.83 -18.98
CA LYS A 236 -21.57 -4.52 -19.55
C LYS A 236 -21.94 -3.35 -18.65
N THR A 237 -22.51 -3.62 -17.49
CA THR A 237 -23.15 -2.62 -16.61
C THR A 237 -22.41 -2.44 -15.29
N ILE A 238 -21.34 -3.21 -15.06
CA ILE A 238 -20.54 -3.17 -13.83
C ILE A 238 -19.85 -1.81 -13.72
N LYS A 239 -20.15 -1.12 -12.62
CA LYS A 239 -19.57 0.17 -12.21
C LYS A 239 -18.63 0.00 -11.02
N ASN A 240 -18.92 -0.93 -10.11
CA ASN A 240 -18.15 -1.17 -8.90
C ASN A 240 -17.70 -2.64 -8.85
N LEU A 241 -16.40 -2.86 -8.71
CA LEU A 241 -15.82 -4.19 -8.55
C LEU A 241 -14.91 -4.21 -7.34
N SER A 242 -15.26 -5.02 -6.34
CA SER A 242 -14.45 -5.27 -5.15
C SER A 242 -13.99 -6.73 -5.11
N LEU A 243 -12.67 -6.92 -5.06
CA LEU A 243 -12.01 -8.22 -5.00
C LEU A 243 -11.11 -8.25 -3.77
N THR A 244 -11.51 -9.02 -2.77
CA THR A 244 -10.80 -9.14 -1.51
C THR A 244 -10.54 -10.61 -1.14
N GLY A 245 -9.66 -10.81 -0.16
CA GLY A 245 -9.35 -12.11 0.41
C GLY A 245 -8.05 -12.72 -0.12
N ASN A 246 -7.85 -14.02 0.13
CA ASN A 246 -6.54 -14.66 -0.01
C ASN A 246 -6.15 -15.06 -1.45
N ALA A 247 -6.61 -14.31 -2.44
CA ALA A 247 -6.42 -14.62 -3.86
C ALA A 247 -5.15 -13.99 -4.45
N SER A 248 -4.87 -14.33 -5.70
CA SER A 248 -3.89 -13.62 -6.51
C SER A 248 -4.54 -12.99 -7.74
N VAL A 249 -4.15 -11.75 -8.05
CA VAL A 249 -4.48 -11.05 -9.28
C VAL A 249 -3.25 -11.06 -10.18
N ASN A 250 -3.42 -11.44 -11.45
CA ASN A 250 -2.37 -11.45 -12.47
C ASN A 250 -2.80 -10.67 -13.72
N ASN A 251 -1.93 -10.62 -14.74
CA ASN A 251 -2.20 -9.90 -15.99
C ASN A 251 -3.49 -10.36 -16.70
N ASP A 252 -3.80 -11.66 -16.68
CA ASP A 252 -5.01 -12.20 -17.33
C ASP A 252 -6.29 -11.73 -16.63
N VAL A 253 -6.26 -11.72 -15.29
CA VAL A 253 -7.35 -11.16 -14.47
C VAL A 253 -7.54 -9.68 -14.78
N LEU A 254 -6.45 -8.90 -14.82
CA LEU A 254 -6.53 -7.47 -15.09
C LEU A 254 -7.06 -7.18 -16.50
N LYS A 255 -6.66 -7.99 -17.49
CA LYS A 255 -7.20 -7.92 -18.85
C LYS A 255 -8.70 -8.20 -18.88
N LEU A 256 -9.18 -9.16 -18.09
CA LEU A 256 -10.61 -9.43 -17.97
C LEU A 256 -11.36 -8.25 -17.33
N ILE A 257 -10.82 -7.69 -16.24
CA ILE A 257 -11.39 -6.50 -15.58
C ILE A 257 -11.48 -5.34 -16.56
N SER A 258 -10.49 -5.15 -17.43
CA SER A 258 -10.48 -4.07 -18.42
C SER A 258 -11.63 -4.12 -19.45
N THR A 259 -12.38 -5.23 -19.51
CA THR A 259 -13.55 -5.36 -20.38
C THR A 259 -14.80 -4.67 -19.82
N TYR A 260 -14.83 -4.32 -18.52
CA TYR A 260 -15.91 -3.58 -17.90
C TYR A 260 -15.84 -2.09 -18.24
N SER A 261 -16.34 -1.70 -19.41
CA SER A 261 -16.25 -0.32 -19.92
C SER A 261 -16.93 0.73 -19.05
N GLU A 262 -17.87 0.32 -18.19
CA GLU A 262 -18.62 1.19 -17.28
C GLU A 262 -17.97 1.31 -15.89
N LEU A 263 -16.83 0.66 -15.66
CA LEU A 263 -16.19 0.59 -14.34
C LEU A 263 -15.73 1.99 -13.87
N GLN A 264 -16.19 2.35 -12.67
CA GLN A 264 -15.92 3.61 -11.98
C GLN A 264 -15.02 3.40 -10.77
N SER A 265 -15.28 2.33 -10.01
CA SER A 265 -14.48 1.96 -8.83
C SER A 265 -13.96 0.53 -8.95
N LEU A 266 -12.64 0.38 -8.82
CA LEU A 266 -11.94 -0.90 -8.75
C LEU A 266 -11.20 -1.01 -7.42
N TYR A 267 -11.69 -1.89 -6.55
CA TYR A 267 -11.07 -2.19 -5.26
C TYR A 267 -10.48 -3.60 -5.29
N ILE A 268 -9.15 -3.70 -5.17
CA ILE A 268 -8.43 -4.97 -5.09
C ILE A 268 -7.69 -4.98 -3.76
N ALA A 269 -8.07 -5.86 -2.85
CA ALA A 269 -7.41 -6.11 -1.57
C ALA A 269 -7.14 -7.61 -1.40
N VAL A 270 -6.16 -8.11 -2.15
CA VAL A 270 -5.87 -9.55 -2.22
C VAL A 270 -4.49 -9.88 -1.65
N ARG A 271 -4.22 -11.16 -1.40
CA ARG A 271 -2.91 -11.60 -0.89
C ARG A 271 -1.78 -11.18 -1.84
N HIS A 272 -1.85 -11.53 -3.13
CA HIS A 272 -0.76 -11.24 -4.08
C HIS A 272 -1.27 -10.53 -5.34
N ILE A 273 -0.66 -9.40 -5.70
CA ILE A 273 -0.90 -8.72 -6.98
C ILE A 273 0.36 -8.90 -7.83
N VAL A 274 0.32 -9.93 -8.69
CA VAL A 274 1.42 -10.37 -9.58
C VAL A 274 1.13 -9.87 -10.99
N VAL A 275 1.07 -8.55 -11.13
CA VAL A 275 0.79 -7.85 -12.39
C VAL A 275 2.07 -7.17 -12.85
N THR A 276 2.47 -7.47 -14.09
CA THR A 276 3.63 -6.86 -14.74
C THR A 276 3.24 -5.85 -15.81
N ASP A 277 1.98 -5.84 -16.25
CA ASP A 277 1.44 -4.94 -17.27
C ASP A 277 0.08 -4.35 -16.83
N TYR A 278 0.07 -3.08 -16.41
CA TYR A 278 -1.17 -2.36 -16.08
C TYR A 278 -1.76 -1.58 -17.25
N SER A 279 -1.21 -1.71 -18.47
CA SER A 279 -1.77 -1.05 -19.66
C SER A 279 -3.25 -1.33 -19.90
N PRO A 280 -3.85 -2.50 -19.55
CA PRO A 280 -5.29 -2.71 -19.72
C PRO A 280 -6.16 -1.70 -18.96
N LEU A 281 -5.69 -1.17 -17.82
CA LEU A 281 -6.44 -0.19 -17.03
C LEU A 281 -6.65 1.14 -17.78
N LYS A 282 -5.80 1.48 -18.76
CA LYS A 282 -5.97 2.68 -19.60
C LYS A 282 -7.26 2.65 -20.44
N ASN A 283 -7.84 1.47 -20.65
CA ASN A 283 -9.07 1.30 -21.41
C ASN A 283 -10.31 1.70 -20.59
N LEU A 284 -10.19 1.78 -19.27
CA LEU A 284 -11.29 2.09 -18.36
C LEU A 284 -11.50 3.61 -18.28
N LYS A 285 -12.19 4.15 -19.29
CA LYS A 285 -12.41 5.60 -19.46
C LYS A 285 -13.36 6.25 -18.45
N LYS A 286 -13.91 5.48 -17.51
CA LYS A 286 -14.78 5.96 -16.43
C LYS A 286 -14.19 5.72 -15.04
N LEU A 287 -13.02 5.11 -14.96
CA LEU A 287 -12.40 4.74 -13.70
C LEU A 287 -11.98 6.01 -12.95
N SER A 288 -12.67 6.29 -11.85
CA SER A 288 -12.41 7.41 -10.95
C SER A 288 -11.69 6.96 -9.68
N GLU A 289 -11.85 5.70 -9.28
CA GLU A 289 -11.27 5.18 -8.05
C GLU A 289 -10.54 3.86 -8.30
N LEU A 290 -9.29 3.81 -7.86
CA LEU A 290 -8.47 2.61 -7.92
C LEU A 290 -7.77 2.35 -6.60
N TYR A 291 -8.01 1.17 -6.04
CA TYR A 291 -7.35 0.66 -4.85
C TYR A 291 -6.66 -0.65 -5.19
N LEU A 292 -5.34 -0.69 -5.00
CA LEU A 292 -4.48 -1.85 -5.20
C LEU A 292 -3.76 -2.12 -3.88
N ASN A 293 -4.34 -2.98 -3.06
CA ASN A 293 -3.84 -3.37 -1.75
C ASN A 293 -3.48 -4.85 -1.78
N GLY A 294 -2.23 -5.17 -1.45
CA GLY A 294 -1.77 -6.56 -1.39
C GLY A 294 -0.26 -6.65 -1.44
N ASP A 295 0.26 -7.87 -1.50
CA ASP A 295 1.67 -8.08 -1.80
C ASP A 295 1.87 -7.80 -3.30
N ILE A 296 2.07 -6.53 -3.65
CA ILE A 296 2.42 -6.13 -5.02
C ILE A 296 3.88 -6.50 -5.24
N THR A 297 4.12 -7.57 -6.00
CA THR A 297 5.45 -8.19 -6.07
C THR A 297 6.35 -7.60 -7.15
N ASP A 298 5.78 -6.94 -8.17
CA ASP A 298 6.52 -6.76 -9.43
C ASP A 298 6.63 -5.32 -9.93
N LYS A 299 5.55 -4.51 -9.87
CA LYS A 299 5.53 -3.18 -10.50
C LYS A 299 4.48 -2.23 -9.90
N PHE A 300 4.86 -0.96 -9.68
CA PHE A 300 3.90 0.13 -9.53
C PHE A 300 3.14 0.34 -10.87
N PRO A 301 1.83 0.66 -10.86
CA PRO A 301 1.06 0.87 -12.08
C PRO A 301 1.43 2.22 -12.73
N ASP A 302 2.63 2.31 -13.31
CA ASP A 302 3.12 3.53 -13.97
C ASP A 302 2.33 3.86 -15.24
N GLU A 303 1.58 2.91 -15.80
CA GLU A 303 0.75 3.14 -16.96
C GLU A 303 -0.43 4.09 -16.67
N ILE A 304 -0.96 4.12 -15.45
CA ILE A 304 -2.16 4.92 -15.11
C ILE A 304 -1.85 6.31 -14.54
N VAL A 305 -0.56 6.66 -14.36
CA VAL A 305 -0.13 7.97 -13.81
C VAL A 305 -0.45 9.17 -14.72
N SER A 306 -1.03 8.90 -15.89
CA SER A 306 -1.52 9.89 -16.87
C SER A 306 -3.05 9.86 -17.02
N SER A 307 -3.77 9.21 -16.10
CA SER A 307 -5.23 9.13 -16.16
C SER A 307 -5.90 10.50 -16.03
N GLU A 308 -6.82 10.79 -16.94
CA GLU A 308 -7.64 12.01 -16.90
C GLU A 308 -8.88 11.86 -16.00
N THR A 309 -9.23 10.66 -15.55
CA THR A 309 -10.49 10.40 -14.82
C THR A 309 -10.28 10.04 -13.36
N LEU A 310 -9.08 9.58 -12.98
CA LEU A 310 -8.79 9.16 -11.61
C LEU A 310 -8.87 10.35 -10.65
N GLU A 311 -9.70 10.19 -9.62
CA GLU A 311 -9.81 11.08 -8.46
C GLU A 311 -9.15 10.46 -7.22
N VAL A 312 -9.15 9.13 -7.13
CA VAL A 312 -8.57 8.37 -6.01
C VAL A 312 -7.62 7.30 -6.53
N LEU A 313 -6.40 7.29 -6.00
CA LEU A 313 -5.40 6.24 -6.23
C LEU A 313 -4.84 5.78 -4.87
N SER A 314 -5.05 4.51 -4.54
CA SER A 314 -4.43 3.86 -3.40
C SER A 314 -3.60 2.67 -3.84
N VAL A 315 -2.32 2.66 -3.49
CA VAL A 315 -1.40 1.57 -3.79
C VAL A 315 -0.65 1.20 -2.51
N SER A 316 -0.84 -0.02 -2.02
CA SER A 316 -0.15 -0.52 -0.83
C SER A 316 0.72 -1.73 -1.17
N PHE A 317 1.99 -1.63 -0.80
CA PHE A 317 3.01 -2.68 -0.87
C PHE A 317 3.22 -3.26 0.52
N ASN A 318 2.93 -4.55 0.69
CA ASN A 318 3.18 -5.25 1.95
C ASN A 318 4.65 -5.65 2.11
N LYS A 319 5.09 -5.70 3.36
CA LYS A 319 6.49 -5.62 3.80
C LYS A 319 7.21 -6.96 3.90
N GLU A 320 6.49 -8.08 3.89
CA GLU A 320 7.05 -9.36 4.37
C GLU A 320 7.88 -10.13 3.34
N ASP A 321 7.63 -9.96 2.03
CA ASP A 321 8.32 -10.73 0.98
C ASP A 321 9.29 -9.90 0.11
N LEU A 322 9.42 -8.60 0.35
CA LEU A 322 10.32 -7.70 -0.39
C LEU A 322 11.76 -7.81 0.11
N ILE A 323 12.37 -8.98 -0.15
CA ILE A 323 13.82 -9.12 -0.09
C ILE A 323 14.38 -8.48 -1.38
N ASP A 324 14.81 -7.22 -1.27
CA ASP A 324 15.78 -6.55 -2.16
C ASP A 324 15.27 -5.74 -3.38
N GLN A 325 13.98 -5.39 -3.47
CA GLN A 325 13.49 -4.46 -4.51
C GLN A 325 12.90 -3.18 -3.91
N SER A 326 13.72 -2.13 -3.78
CA SER A 326 13.20 -0.78 -3.62
C SER A 326 12.61 -0.33 -4.96
N PHE A 327 11.28 -0.26 -5.06
CA PHE A 327 10.65 0.41 -6.20
C PHE A 327 11.18 1.83 -6.31
N ASN A 328 11.80 2.17 -7.45
CA ASN A 328 12.29 3.53 -7.67
C ASN A 328 11.14 4.41 -8.18
N PHE A 329 10.53 5.16 -7.26
CA PHE A 329 9.48 6.14 -7.56
C PHE A 329 10.00 7.42 -8.23
N GLU A 330 11.32 7.65 -8.30
CA GLU A 330 11.92 8.90 -8.82
C GLU A 330 11.57 9.17 -10.29
N ASN A 331 11.33 8.12 -11.09
CA ASN A 331 11.06 8.25 -12.52
C ASN A 331 9.57 8.37 -12.88
N LEU A 332 8.65 8.31 -11.90
CA LEU A 332 7.22 8.36 -12.16
C LEU A 332 6.75 9.77 -12.50
N ASP A 333 6.08 9.90 -13.65
CA ASP A 333 5.52 11.17 -14.11
C ASP A 333 4.05 11.32 -13.72
N PHE A 334 3.80 11.90 -12.54
CA PHE A 334 2.45 12.14 -12.06
C PHE A 334 1.77 13.26 -12.88
N SER A 335 0.92 12.86 -13.82
CA SER A 335 0.11 13.73 -14.68
C SER A 335 -1.37 13.34 -14.61
N MET A 336 -1.94 13.32 -13.39
CA MET A 336 -3.36 13.08 -13.14
C MET A 336 -4.03 14.37 -12.69
N PRO A 337 -4.67 15.13 -13.62
CA PRO A 337 -5.18 16.46 -13.32
C PRO A 337 -6.33 16.45 -12.31
N ASN A 338 -7.10 15.38 -12.21
CA ASN A 338 -8.28 15.28 -11.35
C ASN A 338 -8.02 14.56 -10.02
N LEU A 339 -6.79 14.13 -9.76
CA LEU A 339 -6.47 13.35 -8.56
C LEU A 339 -6.60 14.22 -7.31
N LYS A 340 -7.47 13.77 -6.39
CA LYS A 340 -7.76 14.41 -5.10
C LYS A 340 -7.11 13.64 -3.94
N ASN A 341 -7.11 12.32 -4.02
CA ASN A 341 -6.63 11.45 -2.94
C ASN A 341 -5.55 10.51 -3.47
N LEU A 342 -4.37 10.56 -2.84
CA LEU A 342 -3.24 9.69 -3.17
C LEU A 342 -2.77 8.98 -1.90
N THR A 343 -2.86 7.66 -1.91
CA THR A 343 -2.28 6.79 -0.89
C THR A 343 -1.19 5.94 -1.52
N ILE A 344 0.03 6.01 -0.99
CA ILE A 344 1.14 5.14 -1.37
C ILE A 344 1.81 4.64 -0.10
N SER A 345 1.68 3.35 0.22
CA SER A 345 2.38 2.71 1.35
C SER A 345 3.32 1.64 0.84
N GLY A 346 4.58 1.64 1.28
CA GLY A 346 5.58 0.69 0.80
C GLY A 346 6.98 0.99 1.31
N GLU A 347 7.98 0.96 0.43
CA GLU A 347 9.39 1.09 0.79
C GLU A 347 10.03 2.37 0.22
N MET A 348 9.22 3.42 0.00
CA MET A 348 9.65 4.69 -0.59
C MET A 348 10.62 5.42 0.33
N LYS A 349 11.82 5.77 -0.16
CA LYS A 349 12.84 6.49 0.63
C LYS A 349 12.71 8.01 0.56
N GLU A 350 12.19 8.52 -0.56
CA GLU A 350 12.06 9.94 -0.84
C GLU A 350 10.78 10.19 -1.64
N ILE A 351 10.18 11.37 -1.46
CA ILE A 351 8.98 11.77 -2.20
C ILE A 351 9.40 12.31 -3.56
N PRO A 352 8.94 11.71 -4.68
CA PRO A 352 9.38 12.11 -6.01
C PRO A 352 8.93 13.54 -6.35
N GLU A 353 9.82 14.35 -6.93
CA GLU A 353 9.54 15.77 -7.19
C GLU A 353 8.30 16.01 -8.06
N LYS A 354 8.03 15.08 -8.99
CA LYS A 354 6.89 15.17 -9.90
C LYS A 354 5.53 15.00 -9.19
N LEU A 355 5.48 14.39 -8.00
CA LEU A 355 4.26 14.30 -7.20
C LEU A 355 3.69 15.69 -6.87
N PHE A 356 4.55 16.69 -6.71
CA PHE A 356 4.17 18.08 -6.43
C PHE A 356 3.51 18.81 -7.63
N ASN A 357 3.35 18.13 -8.77
CA ASN A 357 2.58 18.60 -9.92
C ASN A 357 1.06 18.34 -9.77
N LEU A 358 0.64 17.50 -8.83
CA LEU A 358 -0.77 17.16 -8.58
C LEU A 358 -1.52 18.33 -7.89
N LYS A 359 -1.85 19.38 -8.64
CA LYS A 359 -2.38 20.64 -8.09
C LYS A 359 -3.74 20.52 -7.40
N ASN A 360 -4.52 19.51 -7.74
CA ASN A 360 -5.84 19.26 -7.15
C ASN A 360 -5.82 18.28 -5.97
N LEU A 361 -4.62 17.83 -5.56
CA LEU A 361 -4.46 16.90 -4.45
C LEU A 361 -4.90 17.56 -3.13
N ARG A 362 -5.77 16.86 -2.41
CA ARG A 362 -6.34 17.23 -1.12
C ARG A 362 -5.78 16.34 0.00
N SER A 363 -5.72 15.03 -0.26
CA SER A 363 -5.20 14.05 0.69
C SER A 363 -3.97 13.34 0.14
N LEU A 364 -2.87 13.40 0.91
CA LEU A 364 -1.63 12.69 0.65
C LEU A 364 -1.30 11.78 1.84
N VAL A 365 -1.40 10.48 1.63
CA VAL A 365 -1.12 9.45 2.63
C VAL A 365 0.08 8.62 2.17
N LEU A 366 1.17 8.71 2.91
CA LEU A 366 2.46 8.05 2.66
C LEU A 366 2.87 7.15 3.82
N THR A 367 1.89 6.53 4.50
CA THR A 367 2.12 5.71 5.69
C THR A 367 2.99 4.49 5.40
N GLY A 368 3.89 4.14 6.33
CA GLY A 368 4.65 2.90 6.29
C GLY A 368 5.83 2.89 5.33
N ASN A 369 6.23 4.06 4.80
CA ASN A 369 7.39 4.21 3.92
C ASN A 369 8.72 4.31 4.70
N LYS A 370 9.81 4.71 4.02
CA LYS A 370 11.13 4.99 4.62
C LYS A 370 11.55 6.44 4.38
N ILE A 371 10.58 7.34 4.35
CA ILE A 371 10.78 8.78 4.07
C ILE A 371 11.38 9.45 5.31
N LYS A 372 12.64 9.89 5.20
CA LYS A 372 13.36 10.54 6.32
C LYS A 372 13.11 12.05 6.41
N LYS A 373 12.76 12.68 5.28
CA LYS A 373 12.60 14.12 5.16
C LYS A 373 11.44 14.46 4.25
N ILE A 374 10.72 15.52 4.61
CA ILE A 374 9.72 16.15 3.75
C ILE A 374 10.46 17.20 2.91
N PRO A 375 10.31 17.23 1.59
CA PRO A 375 10.91 18.28 0.75
C PRO A 375 10.05 19.55 0.79
N GLU A 376 10.70 20.72 0.72
CA GLU A 376 10.03 22.03 0.69
C GLU A 376 8.99 22.14 -0.44
N LYS A 377 9.22 21.46 -1.57
CA LYS A 377 8.30 21.42 -2.71
C LYS A 377 6.89 20.92 -2.37
N ILE A 378 6.68 20.27 -1.22
CA ILE A 378 5.33 19.91 -0.75
C ILE A 378 4.38 21.11 -0.67
N VAL A 379 4.91 22.32 -0.44
CA VAL A 379 4.13 23.57 -0.39
C VAL A 379 3.46 23.94 -1.73
N ASN A 380 3.80 23.24 -2.81
CA ASN A 380 3.16 23.40 -4.12
C ASN A 380 1.78 22.73 -4.21
N LEU A 381 1.45 21.84 -3.27
CA LEU A 381 0.14 21.20 -3.13
C LEU A 381 -0.82 22.13 -2.38
N LYS A 382 -1.21 23.24 -3.02
CA LYS A 382 -1.96 24.33 -2.35
C LYS A 382 -3.33 23.91 -1.81
N ASN A 383 -3.92 22.86 -2.35
CA ASN A 383 -5.21 22.32 -1.93
C ASN A 383 -5.10 21.22 -0.86
N LEU A 384 -3.88 20.90 -0.41
CA LEU A 384 -3.67 19.82 0.55
C LEU A 384 -4.31 20.18 1.91
N ASP A 385 -5.25 19.36 2.33
CA ASP A 385 -5.92 19.43 3.62
C ASP A 385 -5.50 18.28 4.54
N THR A 386 -5.11 17.14 3.99
CA THR A 386 -4.72 15.95 4.75
C THR A 386 -3.30 15.53 4.38
N LEU A 387 -2.43 15.46 5.38
CA LEU A 387 -1.07 14.92 5.24
C LEU A 387 -0.82 13.84 6.30
N ASN A 388 -0.59 12.62 5.85
CA ASN A 388 -0.21 11.51 6.72
C ASN A 388 1.10 10.88 6.21
N ILE A 389 2.16 10.90 7.03
CA ILE A 389 3.46 10.26 6.71
C ILE A 389 3.86 9.29 7.85
N SER A 390 2.89 8.78 8.59
CA SER A 390 3.13 7.91 9.75
C SER A 390 4.00 6.69 9.42
N ASN A 391 4.74 6.17 10.40
CA ASN A 391 5.59 4.99 10.24
C ASN A 391 6.61 5.12 9.08
N SER A 392 7.21 6.32 8.90
CA SER A 392 8.15 6.59 7.81
C SER A 392 9.57 6.91 8.25
N LYS A 393 9.83 7.06 9.55
CA LYS A 393 11.12 7.51 10.13
C LYS A 393 11.39 9.00 9.91
N ILE A 394 10.33 9.81 9.88
CA ILE A 394 10.44 11.26 9.89
C ILE A 394 11.03 11.71 11.23
N THR A 395 11.95 12.68 11.21
CA THR A 395 12.62 13.18 12.43
C THR A 395 12.23 14.59 12.85
N GLU A 396 11.61 15.34 11.94
CA GLU A 396 11.22 16.73 12.13
C GLU A 396 9.97 17.07 11.32
N ILE A 397 9.15 17.96 11.86
CA ILE A 397 8.06 18.59 11.13
C ILE A 397 8.57 19.99 10.70
N PRO A 398 8.86 20.22 9.41
CA PRO A 398 9.55 21.42 8.96
C PRO A 398 8.63 22.65 8.87
N GLU A 399 9.19 23.83 9.15
CA GLU A 399 8.47 25.11 9.24
C GLU A 399 7.76 25.53 7.95
N PHE A 400 8.27 25.14 6.78
CA PHE A 400 7.60 25.45 5.51
C PHE A 400 6.20 24.83 5.38
N LEU A 401 5.83 23.84 6.20
CA LEU A 401 4.46 23.31 6.25
C LEU A 401 3.45 24.39 6.70
N ALA A 402 3.90 25.45 7.38
CA ALA A 402 3.08 26.63 7.68
C ALA A 402 2.48 27.30 6.43
N ASN A 403 3.02 27.04 5.23
CA ASN A 403 2.53 27.56 3.96
C ASN A 403 1.35 26.77 3.36
N LEU A 404 1.04 25.59 3.89
CA LEU A 404 -0.12 24.80 3.48
C LEU A 404 -1.35 25.23 4.29
N LYS A 405 -1.96 26.35 3.88
CA LYS A 405 -3.01 27.04 4.64
C LYS A 405 -4.32 26.27 4.78
N ASN A 406 -4.54 25.24 3.96
CA ASN A 406 -5.72 24.38 3.99
C ASN A 406 -5.52 23.13 4.85
N LEU A 407 -4.33 22.91 5.44
CA LEU A 407 -4.07 21.74 6.28
C LEU A 407 -5.06 21.69 7.44
N ASP A 408 -5.78 20.59 7.46
CA ASP A 408 -6.82 20.23 8.39
C ASP A 408 -6.37 19.08 9.29
N THR A 409 -5.80 18.06 8.66
CA THR A 409 -5.39 16.82 9.29
C THR A 409 -3.91 16.58 9.08
N LEU A 410 -3.16 16.41 10.16
CA LEU A 410 -1.72 16.16 10.16
C LEU A 410 -1.37 14.95 11.02
N ILE A 411 -0.87 13.88 10.39
CA ILE A 411 -0.61 12.60 11.06
C ILE A 411 0.85 12.18 10.82
N PHE A 412 1.61 12.10 11.90
CA PHE A 412 2.99 11.62 11.94
C PHE A 412 3.17 10.63 13.10
N ALA A 413 2.27 9.67 13.20
CA ALA A 413 2.32 8.66 14.26
C ALA A 413 3.43 7.64 13.99
N ASN A 414 4.04 7.10 15.05
CA ASN A 414 5.08 6.07 14.97
C ASN A 414 6.32 6.49 14.14
N ASP A 415 6.68 7.77 14.20
CA ASP A 415 7.89 8.33 13.61
C ASP A 415 8.99 8.58 14.67
N ASP A 416 10.06 9.29 14.29
CA ASP A 416 11.19 9.66 15.14
C ASP A 416 11.22 11.19 15.41
N ILE A 417 10.05 11.84 15.45
CA ILE A 417 9.94 13.29 15.66
C ILE A 417 10.41 13.66 17.07
N LYS A 418 11.26 14.70 17.13
CA LYS A 418 11.92 15.12 18.37
C LYS A 418 11.24 16.29 19.08
N GLU A 419 10.58 17.18 18.33
CA GLU A 419 10.02 18.40 18.88
C GLU A 419 8.67 18.72 18.22
N ILE A 420 7.74 19.24 19.02
CA ILE A 420 6.47 19.81 18.57
C ILE A 420 6.73 21.27 18.15
N PRO A 421 6.68 21.63 16.85
CA PRO A 421 6.98 22.99 16.42
C PRO A 421 5.85 23.98 16.77
N GLU A 422 6.23 25.19 17.18
CA GLU A 422 5.28 26.25 17.56
C GLU A 422 4.42 26.75 16.38
N PHE A 423 4.94 26.70 15.14
CA PHE A 423 4.22 27.19 13.96
C PHE A 423 2.91 26.43 13.70
N LEU A 424 2.75 25.20 14.22
CA LEU A 424 1.49 24.44 14.09
C LEU A 424 0.32 25.16 14.78
N ASN A 425 0.59 26.04 15.76
CA ASN A 425 -0.41 26.92 16.36
C ASN A 425 -0.95 27.98 15.39
N SER A 426 -0.24 28.28 14.30
CA SER A 426 -0.62 29.29 13.31
C SER A 426 -1.47 28.75 12.14
N LEU A 427 -1.66 27.42 12.08
CA LEU A 427 -2.46 26.78 11.03
C LEU A 427 -3.96 26.91 11.35
N SER A 428 -4.64 27.87 10.74
CA SER A 428 -6.02 28.24 11.06
C SER A 428 -7.08 27.18 10.72
N HIS A 429 -6.74 26.16 9.93
CA HIS A 429 -7.67 25.08 9.58
C HIS A 429 -7.32 23.75 10.25
N LEU A 430 -6.23 23.68 11.02
CA LEU A 430 -5.74 22.43 11.60
C LEU A 430 -6.68 21.98 12.73
N ARG A 431 -7.47 20.93 12.47
CA ARG A 431 -8.44 20.33 13.40
C ARG A 431 -7.96 19.03 14.00
N TYR A 432 -7.16 18.26 13.28
CA TYR A 432 -6.70 16.94 13.71
C TYR A 432 -5.18 16.84 13.68
N ILE A 433 -4.58 16.49 14.81
CA ILE A 433 -3.16 16.16 14.88
C ILE A 433 -2.91 14.86 15.64
N ASP A 434 -2.09 13.99 15.06
CA ASP A 434 -1.60 12.77 15.71
C ASP A 434 -0.08 12.67 15.58
N LEU A 435 0.59 12.81 16.73
CA LEU A 435 2.03 12.63 16.93
C LEU A 435 2.32 11.46 17.87
N SER A 436 1.38 10.52 18.01
CA SER A 436 1.54 9.38 18.90
C SER A 436 2.73 8.51 18.53
N ASN A 437 3.28 7.82 19.53
CA ASN A 437 4.40 6.90 19.41
C ASN A 437 5.69 7.48 18.82
N ASN A 438 5.87 8.80 18.88
CA ASN A 438 7.17 9.44 18.67
C ASN A 438 7.99 9.40 19.98
N MET A 439 8.86 8.40 20.12
CA MET A 439 9.51 8.07 21.40
C MET A 439 10.37 9.21 22.00
N ASN A 440 10.86 10.12 21.16
CA ASN A 440 11.72 11.24 21.56
C ASN A 440 11.00 12.60 21.54
N LEU A 441 9.68 12.61 21.36
CA LEU A 441 8.90 13.83 21.22
C LEU A 441 8.99 14.69 22.49
N LYS A 442 9.34 15.95 22.32
CA LYS A 442 9.41 16.94 23.41
C LYS A 442 8.69 18.22 23.03
N GLY A 443 8.44 19.05 24.03
CA GLY A 443 7.91 20.40 23.84
C GLY A 443 6.61 20.64 24.58
N LYS A 444 5.94 21.73 24.22
CA LYS A 444 4.63 22.08 24.78
C LYS A 444 3.56 21.51 23.87
N THR A 445 2.47 21.01 24.45
CA THR A 445 1.27 20.71 23.67
C THR A 445 0.77 21.95 22.95
N LEU A 446 0.12 21.75 21.80
CA LEU A 446 -0.38 22.84 20.97
C LEU A 446 -1.53 23.59 21.67
N THR A 447 -1.64 24.87 21.38
CA THR A 447 -2.70 25.78 21.87
C THR A 447 -3.49 26.36 20.70
N ASN A 448 -3.47 25.69 19.55
CA ASN A 448 -4.28 26.10 18.41
C ASN A 448 -5.76 25.95 18.76
N ASP A 449 -6.51 27.05 18.62
CA ASP A 449 -7.91 27.11 19.02
C ASP A 449 -8.85 26.30 18.12
N HIS A 450 -8.39 25.89 16.93
CA HIS A 450 -9.15 25.11 15.95
C HIS A 450 -8.98 23.60 16.12
N LEU A 451 -8.02 23.15 16.94
CA LEU A 451 -7.79 21.73 17.12
C LEU A 451 -8.96 21.08 17.88
N GLU A 452 -9.55 20.07 17.26
CA GLU A 452 -10.61 19.22 17.80
C GLU A 452 -10.02 17.93 18.37
N TYR A 453 -8.97 17.39 17.74
CA TYR A 453 -8.31 16.16 18.16
C TYR A 453 -6.79 16.32 18.20
N CYS A 454 -6.18 15.92 19.31
CA CYS A 454 -4.73 15.97 19.52
C CYS A 454 -4.23 14.74 20.27
N ASN A 455 -3.42 13.94 19.60
CA ASN A 455 -2.82 12.74 20.17
C ASN A 455 -1.29 12.87 20.27
N TYR A 456 -0.77 12.76 21.49
CA TYR A 456 0.66 12.77 21.79
C TYR A 456 1.10 11.50 22.56
N TYR A 457 0.19 10.53 22.67
CA TYR A 457 0.38 9.32 23.46
C TYR A 457 1.58 8.51 22.95
N SER A 458 2.34 7.88 23.84
CA SER A 458 3.36 6.91 23.45
C SER A 458 3.39 5.74 24.42
N GLU A 459 3.17 4.53 23.90
CA GLU A 459 3.16 3.28 24.68
C GLU A 459 4.48 3.05 25.42
N ASN A 460 5.60 3.41 24.79
CA ASN A 460 6.95 3.23 25.34
C ASN A 460 7.65 4.54 25.77
N GLY A 461 7.15 5.71 25.33
CA GLY A 461 7.87 6.99 25.35
C GLY A 461 7.63 7.89 26.55
N ASN A 462 6.63 7.63 27.40
CA ASN A 462 6.23 8.60 28.43
C ASN A 462 6.79 8.36 29.85
N LYS A 463 7.74 7.45 30.02
CA LYS A 463 8.47 7.31 31.30
C LYS A 463 9.32 8.54 31.65
N ASN A 464 9.61 9.41 30.67
CA ASN A 464 10.50 10.57 30.85
C ASN A 464 9.82 11.95 30.77
N ASN A 465 8.50 12.04 30.59
CA ASN A 465 7.72 13.30 30.74
C ASN A 465 8.24 14.47 29.86
N TYR A 466 8.56 14.20 28.58
CA TYR A 466 9.19 15.18 27.68
C TYR A 466 8.20 16.16 27.00
N VAL A 467 6.94 15.76 26.87
CA VAL A 467 5.86 16.65 26.42
C VAL A 467 5.17 17.19 27.67
N CYS A 468 5.08 18.51 27.78
CA CYS A 468 4.37 19.15 28.88
C CYS A 468 3.02 19.69 28.41
N LYS A 469 2.00 19.59 29.28
CA LYS A 469 0.65 20.08 29.02
C LYS A 469 0.61 21.60 29.16
N SER A 470 0.30 22.31 28.07
CA SER A 470 0.02 23.75 28.11
C SER A 470 -1.31 24.04 28.82
N LYS A 471 -1.41 25.19 29.50
CA LYS A 471 -2.62 25.58 30.23
C LYS A 471 -3.81 25.86 29.30
N ASP A 472 -3.51 26.42 28.13
CA ASP A 472 -4.50 26.92 27.17
C ASP A 472 -4.80 25.90 26.06
N MET A 473 -4.35 24.65 26.22
CA MET A 473 -4.62 23.58 25.26
C MET A 473 -6.08 23.13 25.36
N LYS A 474 -6.77 23.11 24.22
CA LYS A 474 -8.20 22.74 24.11
C LYS A 474 -8.44 21.28 23.73
N CYS A 475 -7.56 20.69 22.92
CA CYS A 475 -7.66 19.31 22.45
C CYS A 475 -6.65 18.43 23.19
N PHE A 476 -7.11 17.30 23.74
CA PHE A 476 -6.21 16.30 24.28
C PHE A 476 -6.90 14.95 24.37
N TYR A 477 -6.48 14.02 23.54
CA TYR A 477 -6.95 12.64 23.65
C TYR A 477 -6.36 12.03 24.93
N ASN A 478 -7.18 11.97 25.98
CA ASN A 478 -6.93 11.11 27.14
C ASN A 478 -7.53 9.75 26.83
N VAL A 479 -6.72 8.69 26.87
CA VAL A 479 -7.27 7.33 26.93
C VAL A 479 -8.03 7.21 28.25
N ILE A 480 -9.35 7.31 28.18
CA ILE A 480 -10.25 6.86 29.24
C ILE A 480 -11.24 5.95 28.54
N GLU A 481 -11.03 4.64 28.63
CA GLU A 481 -12.07 3.59 28.62
C GLU A 481 -11.46 2.20 28.73
N SER A 482 -11.33 1.73 29.97
CA SER A 482 -11.62 0.37 30.45
C SER A 482 -11.21 0.34 31.93
N ASP A 483 -11.93 -0.42 32.75
CA ASP A 483 -11.81 -0.52 34.21
C ASP A 483 -10.46 -1.10 34.73
N SER A 484 -9.34 -0.72 34.12
CA SER A 484 -7.99 -1.01 34.59
C SER A 484 -7.28 0.30 34.95
N GLU A 485 -7.06 0.51 36.24
CA GLU A 485 -6.40 1.71 36.81
C GLU A 485 -4.93 1.90 36.41
N GLU A 486 -4.38 1.18 35.42
CA GLU A 486 -2.92 1.08 35.26
C GLU A 486 -2.26 1.98 34.22
N PHE A 487 -2.97 2.66 33.31
CA PHE A 487 -2.28 3.42 32.24
C PHE A 487 -2.95 4.73 31.82
N THR A 488 -3.12 5.67 32.75
CA THR A 488 -3.33 7.08 32.37
C THR A 488 -1.98 7.78 32.21
N PRO A 489 -1.62 8.29 31.01
CA PRO A 489 -0.36 9.01 30.84
C PRO A 489 -0.41 10.34 31.61
N SER A 490 0.29 10.43 32.74
CA SER A 490 0.35 11.64 33.56
C SER A 490 1.38 12.64 33.00
N TYR A 491 0.89 13.59 32.20
CA TYR A 491 1.71 14.69 31.68
C TYR A 491 1.84 15.82 32.70
N LYS A 492 3.06 16.30 32.95
CA LYS A 492 3.27 17.46 33.81
C LYS A 492 2.80 18.75 33.13
N SER A 493 2.18 19.64 33.92
CA SER A 493 1.93 21.02 33.48
C SER A 493 3.25 21.68 33.09
N CYS A 494 3.27 22.40 31.96
CA CYS A 494 4.43 23.19 31.57
C CYS A 494 4.76 24.21 32.67
N SER A 495 5.86 24.01 33.39
CA SER A 495 6.25 24.90 34.49
C SER A 495 7.01 26.09 33.93
N SER A 496 6.56 27.31 34.22
CA SER A 496 7.34 28.53 33.98
C SER A 496 8.48 28.64 34.99
N LYS A 497 9.68 28.15 34.65
CA LYS A 497 10.87 28.45 35.46
C LYS A 497 11.48 29.79 35.05
N THR A 498 10.95 30.87 35.61
CA THR A 498 11.77 31.93 36.22
C THR A 498 12.02 31.51 37.66
N THR A 499 13.13 30.83 37.94
CA THR A 499 13.46 30.38 39.30
C THR A 499 13.93 31.56 40.15
N THR A 500 13.03 32.09 40.97
CA THR A 500 13.37 32.74 42.25
C THR A 500 13.48 31.66 43.33
N THR A 501 14.62 31.63 44.01
CA THR A 501 14.94 30.70 45.09
C THR A 501 14.37 31.20 46.42
N LYS A 502 13.62 30.35 47.14
CA LYS A 502 13.47 30.45 48.60
C LYS A 502 14.26 29.33 49.26
N LYS A 503 15.26 29.72 50.07
CA LYS A 503 15.99 28.87 51.02
C LYS A 503 15.23 28.83 52.35
N ASN A 504 15.38 27.73 53.09
CA ASN A 504 15.41 27.73 54.56
C ASN A 504 16.33 26.59 55.08
N PRO A 505 16.82 26.62 56.34
CA PRO A 505 18.26 26.53 56.62
C PRO A 505 18.67 25.55 57.76
N SER A 506 19.91 25.05 57.70
CA SER A 506 20.75 24.58 58.84
C SER A 506 21.98 23.89 58.22
N THR A 507 23.25 24.07 58.60
CA THR A 507 23.90 24.67 59.77
C THR A 507 25.38 24.93 59.41
N SER A 508 25.93 26.06 59.91
CA SER A 508 27.33 26.36 60.29
C SER A 508 28.48 25.55 59.64
N SER A 509 29.45 26.15 58.91
CA SER A 509 30.50 27.00 59.52
C SER A 509 31.29 27.88 58.52
N THR A 510 31.61 29.09 59.03
CA THR A 510 32.76 30.00 58.76
C THR A 510 33.23 30.41 57.34
N LYS A 511 33.02 31.71 57.12
CA LYS A 511 33.51 32.70 56.13
C LYS A 511 34.94 32.54 55.58
N THR A 512 35.08 32.74 54.26
CA THR A 512 35.78 33.91 53.67
C THR A 512 35.28 34.20 52.25
N LYS A 513 35.07 35.50 51.94
CA LYS A 513 34.60 36.04 50.65
C LYS A 513 35.74 36.11 49.63
N THR A 514 35.50 35.68 48.40
CA THR A 514 35.86 36.42 47.17
C THR A 514 35.05 35.89 45.98
N SER A 515 34.66 36.83 45.11
CA SER A 515 33.71 36.71 44.01
C SER A 515 34.19 35.88 42.82
N SER A 516 33.30 35.09 42.21
CA SER A 516 33.43 34.74 40.78
C SER A 516 32.06 34.47 40.12
N THR A 517 31.80 35.25 39.08
CA THR A 517 30.71 35.15 38.09
C THR A 517 30.80 33.85 37.28
N LYS A 518 29.69 33.12 37.11
CA LYS A 518 29.63 31.88 36.30
C LYS A 518 28.99 32.14 34.92
N THR A 519 29.74 31.78 33.89
CA THR A 519 29.54 31.91 32.44
C THR A 519 28.59 30.84 31.87
N SER A 520 27.82 31.22 30.84
CA SER A 520 26.87 30.41 30.06
C SER A 520 27.56 29.45 29.08
N SER A 521 27.08 28.21 28.99
CA SER A 521 27.68 27.07 28.26
C SER A 521 27.04 26.80 26.88
N VAL A 522 26.64 27.84 26.13
CA VAL A 522 26.00 27.68 24.80
C VAL A 522 27.06 27.70 23.70
N THR A 523 26.96 26.86 22.67
CA THR A 523 27.87 26.87 21.50
C THR A 523 27.33 27.81 20.42
N SER A 524 28.17 28.70 19.93
CA SER A 524 27.83 29.72 18.92
C SER A 524 27.70 29.15 17.51
N THR A 525 26.66 29.59 16.79
CA THR A 525 26.35 29.18 15.41
C THR A 525 26.51 30.31 14.39
N ASN A 526 26.79 31.53 14.82
CA ASN A 526 26.93 32.72 13.96
C ASN A 526 28.37 33.23 13.83
N GLY A 527 29.35 32.43 14.27
CA GLY A 527 30.78 32.77 14.20
C GLY A 527 31.28 33.75 15.26
N HIS A 528 30.42 34.25 16.16
CA HIS A 528 30.80 35.12 17.28
C HIS A 528 30.92 34.38 18.60
N CYS A 529 31.83 34.74 19.48
CA CYS A 529 32.08 34.06 20.75
C CYS A 529 32.39 35.04 21.88
N GLY A 530 32.29 34.55 23.12
CA GLY A 530 32.51 35.34 24.32
C GLY A 530 31.34 35.24 25.29
N LYS A 531 31.42 35.96 26.42
CA LYS A 531 30.42 35.91 27.52
C LYS A 531 28.96 36.06 27.07
N LYS A 532 28.71 36.80 25.98
CA LYS A 532 27.37 37.04 25.43
C LYS A 532 26.94 36.02 24.36
N TYR A 533 27.88 35.46 23.61
CA TYR A 533 27.62 34.64 22.42
C TYR A 533 27.94 33.15 22.61
N GLY A 534 28.58 32.79 23.72
CA GLY A 534 28.91 31.42 24.03
C GLY A 534 30.27 30.96 23.50
N LYS A 535 30.49 29.65 23.51
CA LYS A 535 31.73 28.99 23.09
C LYS A 535 31.75 28.75 21.58
N CYS A 536 32.93 28.71 21.00
CA CYS A 536 33.12 28.30 19.62
C CYS A 536 32.85 26.81 19.41
N PRO A 537 32.51 26.40 18.17
CA PRO A 537 32.41 25.00 17.79
C PRO A 537 33.70 24.21 18.09
N PHE A 538 33.57 22.90 18.23
CA PHE A 538 34.67 22.01 18.59
C PHE A 538 35.85 22.13 17.59
N GLY A 539 37.03 22.47 18.12
CA GLY A 539 38.26 22.63 17.34
C GLY A 539 38.61 24.06 16.94
N GLU A 540 37.72 25.04 17.19
CA GLU A 540 37.97 26.46 16.94
C GLU A 540 38.21 27.23 18.24
N CYS A 541 39.05 28.26 18.19
CA CYS A 541 39.22 29.19 19.31
C CYS A 541 38.50 30.51 19.10
N CYS A 542 38.02 31.07 20.21
CA CYS A 542 37.54 32.42 20.29
C CYS A 542 38.69 33.43 20.31
N SER A 543 38.81 34.25 19.26
CA SER A 543 39.80 35.33 19.20
C SER A 543 39.52 36.43 20.23
N LYS A 544 40.52 37.26 20.52
CA LYS A 544 40.37 38.47 21.36
C LYS A 544 39.30 39.46 20.88
N TYR A 545 38.87 39.36 19.62
CA TYR A 545 37.84 40.20 19.01
C TYR A 545 36.44 39.56 19.04
N GLY A 546 36.27 38.38 19.65
CA GLY A 546 34.97 37.73 19.82
C GLY A 546 34.47 36.99 18.58
N TYR A 547 35.38 36.39 17.81
CA TYR A 547 35.07 35.56 16.64
C TYR A 547 35.73 34.19 16.71
N CYS A 548 35.04 33.16 16.24
CA CYS A 548 35.53 31.79 16.16
C CYS A 548 36.39 31.54 14.93
N GLY A 549 37.50 30.82 15.10
CA GLY A 549 38.33 30.38 13.98
C GLY A 549 39.51 29.51 14.38
N THR A 550 40.21 28.98 13.38
CA THR A 550 41.31 28.01 13.53
C THR A 550 42.66 28.52 13.01
N SER A 551 42.74 29.75 12.50
CA SER A 551 43.98 30.33 11.97
C SER A 551 44.93 30.79 13.08
N ASP A 552 46.21 31.04 12.75
CA ASP A 552 47.21 31.55 13.71
C ASP A 552 46.79 32.84 14.42
N LYS A 553 45.93 33.65 13.79
CA LYS A 553 45.35 34.86 14.41
C LYS A 553 44.30 34.56 15.51
N HIS A 554 43.75 33.35 15.54
CA HIS A 554 42.78 32.87 16.53
C HIS A 554 43.44 31.92 17.54
N CYS A 555 44.32 31.04 17.05
CA CYS A 555 45.01 30.01 17.83
C CYS A 555 46.39 30.41 18.36
N GLY A 556 46.90 31.59 18.01
CA GLY A 556 48.12 32.17 18.59
C GLY A 556 47.92 32.70 20.01
N SER A 557 48.73 33.69 20.43
CA SER A 557 48.75 34.25 21.80
C SER A 557 47.48 34.98 22.28
N GLY A 558 46.39 34.96 21.51
CA GLY A 558 45.14 35.67 21.79
C GLY A 558 43.89 34.80 21.96
N CYS A 559 44.06 33.49 22.17
CA CYS A 559 42.97 32.53 22.30
C CYS A 559 42.27 32.65 23.68
N GLN A 560 40.95 32.93 23.68
CA GLN A 560 40.13 32.93 24.90
C GLN A 560 39.65 31.50 25.20
N SER A 561 40.46 30.73 25.92
CA SER A 561 40.24 29.31 26.20
C SER A 561 38.92 28.99 26.90
N GLU A 562 38.33 29.95 27.64
CA GLU A 562 37.00 29.81 28.25
C GLU A 562 35.85 29.72 27.21
N PHE A 563 36.08 30.19 25.98
CA PHE A 563 35.10 30.21 24.89
C PHE A 563 35.54 29.44 23.64
N GLY A 564 36.54 28.57 23.71
CA GLY A 564 36.95 27.69 22.61
C GLY A 564 38.37 27.18 22.78
N GLU A 565 38.69 25.99 22.27
CA GLU A 565 40.02 25.39 22.33
C GLU A 565 40.46 25.01 20.91
N CYS A 566 41.69 25.36 20.54
CA CYS A 566 42.26 24.92 19.27
C CYS A 566 42.52 23.42 19.34
N GLY A 567 41.62 22.63 18.79
CA GLY A 567 41.77 21.19 18.72
C GLY A 567 42.96 20.84 17.83
N THR A 568 43.83 19.96 18.30
CA THR A 568 44.94 19.41 17.49
C THR A 568 44.39 18.49 16.41
N VAL A 569 43.84 19.08 15.34
CA VAL A 569 43.65 18.37 14.08
C VAL A 569 45.04 18.26 13.45
N LYS A 570 45.52 17.04 13.26
CA LYS A 570 46.76 16.79 12.52
C LYS A 570 46.52 17.25 11.08
N ILE A 571 47.09 18.38 10.69
CA ILE A 571 47.12 18.83 9.30
C ILE A 571 48.27 18.09 8.63
N SER A 572 47.99 17.48 7.49
CA SER A 572 48.99 16.76 6.70
C SER A 572 50.12 17.70 6.28
N THR A 573 51.33 17.42 6.75
CA THR A 573 52.56 18.14 6.35
C THR A 573 53.39 17.34 5.33
N ASN A 574 52.99 16.10 5.04
CA ASN A 574 53.67 15.19 4.11
C ASN A 574 52.83 14.84 2.86
N GLY A 575 51.67 15.49 2.68
CA GLY A 575 50.78 15.32 1.54
C GLY A 575 49.85 14.09 1.61
N LYS A 576 49.85 13.32 2.72
CA LYS A 576 48.94 12.17 2.94
C LYS A 576 47.77 12.52 3.86
N CYS A 577 46.59 11.96 3.62
CA CYS A 577 45.37 12.27 4.36
C CYS A 577 44.48 11.05 4.59
N GLY A 578 43.61 11.14 5.61
CA GLY A 578 42.70 10.06 6.00
C GLY A 578 42.70 9.83 7.52
N GLY A 579 41.98 8.81 7.98
CA GLY A 579 41.77 8.55 9.43
C GLY A 579 43.05 8.38 10.27
N LYS A 580 44.20 8.08 9.65
CA LYS A 580 45.51 7.98 10.33
C LYS A 580 46.42 9.21 10.15
N ASP A 581 46.33 9.87 9.00
CA ASP A 581 47.27 10.92 8.57
C ASP A 581 46.71 12.34 8.73
N GLY A 582 45.41 12.47 9.00
CA GLY A 582 44.76 13.75 9.29
C GLY A 582 44.21 14.44 8.05
N LYS A 583 43.92 15.74 8.16
CA LYS A 583 43.24 16.52 7.11
C LYS A 583 44.23 17.23 6.18
N CYS A 584 43.82 17.45 4.94
CA CYS A 584 44.59 18.24 3.99
C CYS A 584 44.64 19.72 4.38
N PRO A 585 45.71 20.43 3.96
CA PRO A 585 45.79 21.88 4.08
C PRO A 585 44.58 22.59 3.46
N SER A 586 44.29 23.80 3.94
CA SER A 586 43.12 24.56 3.50
C SER A 586 43.12 24.79 1.99
N GLY A 587 42.04 24.40 1.32
CA GLY A 587 41.86 24.51 -0.13
C GLY A 587 42.21 23.24 -0.92
N GLU A 588 42.78 22.22 -0.28
CA GLU A 588 43.06 20.91 -0.88
C GLU A 588 42.04 19.85 -0.46
N CYS A 589 41.73 18.92 -1.36
CA CYS A 589 40.94 17.75 -1.02
C CYS A 589 41.80 16.48 -0.88
N CYS A 590 41.38 15.61 0.04
CA CYS A 590 41.88 14.26 0.18
C CYS A 590 41.30 13.35 -0.92
N SER A 591 42.15 12.88 -1.84
CA SER A 591 41.74 11.91 -2.86
C SER A 591 41.39 10.56 -2.26
N LYS A 592 40.64 9.71 -2.98
CA LYS A 592 40.35 8.31 -2.61
C LYS A 592 41.59 7.44 -2.36
N TYR A 593 42.78 7.90 -2.74
CA TYR A 593 44.06 7.22 -2.53
C TYR A 593 44.82 7.72 -1.30
N GLY A 594 44.25 8.65 -0.53
CA GLY A 594 44.83 9.16 0.72
C GLY A 594 45.90 10.23 0.52
N TYR A 595 45.79 11.06 -0.53
CA TYR A 595 46.72 12.17 -0.81
C TYR A 595 45.99 13.50 -1.00
N CYS A 596 46.61 14.59 -0.55
CA CYS A 596 46.10 15.95 -0.67
C CYS A 596 46.43 16.61 -2.00
N GLY A 597 45.48 17.35 -2.56
CA GLY A 597 45.72 18.17 -3.75
C GLY A 597 44.50 18.95 -4.23
N THR A 598 44.72 19.81 -5.22
CA THR A 598 43.71 20.72 -5.80
C THR A 598 43.31 20.38 -7.25
N SER A 599 43.92 19.36 -7.87
CA SER A 599 43.65 19.01 -9.27
C SER A 599 42.33 18.25 -9.44
N ASP A 600 41.82 18.13 -10.67
CA ASP A 600 40.58 17.40 -10.98
C ASP A 600 40.57 15.93 -10.49
N LYS A 601 41.76 15.31 -10.36
CA LYS A 601 41.90 13.97 -9.79
C LYS A 601 41.63 13.91 -8.28
N HIS A 602 41.70 15.05 -7.59
CA HIS A 602 41.45 15.21 -6.15
C HIS A 602 40.09 15.87 -5.90
N CYS A 603 39.75 16.90 -6.68
CA CYS A 603 38.52 17.70 -6.54
C CYS A 603 37.33 17.19 -7.37
N GLY A 604 37.52 16.16 -8.20
CA GLY A 604 36.45 15.49 -8.95
C GLY A 604 35.61 14.54 -8.07
N SER A 605 35.05 13.48 -8.67
CA SER A 605 34.09 12.57 -8.02
C SER A 605 34.66 11.64 -6.91
N GLY A 606 35.86 11.92 -6.41
CA GLY A 606 36.59 11.08 -5.44
C GLY A 606 37.14 11.83 -4.23
N CYS A 607 36.61 13.03 -3.96
CA CYS A 607 37.02 13.88 -2.84
C CYS A 607 36.43 13.38 -1.51
N GLN A 608 37.30 12.97 -0.58
CA GLN A 608 36.93 12.59 0.78
C GLN A 608 36.76 13.86 1.63
N SER A 609 35.55 14.42 1.61
CA SER A 609 35.22 15.72 2.17
C SER A 609 35.48 15.83 3.68
N GLU A 610 35.39 14.73 4.42
CA GLU A 610 35.73 14.68 5.85
C GLU A 610 37.23 14.94 6.15
N PHE A 611 38.11 14.75 5.16
CA PHE A 611 39.56 14.93 5.26
C PHE A 611 40.13 16.06 4.39
N GLY A 612 39.31 16.84 3.69
CA GLY A 612 39.74 18.02 2.92
C GLY A 612 38.66 18.55 1.98
N HIS A 613 38.72 19.83 1.62
CA HIS A 613 37.75 20.47 0.74
C HIS A 613 38.45 21.37 -0.28
N CYS A 614 38.00 21.33 -1.54
CA CYS A 614 38.50 22.21 -2.58
C CYS A 614 37.85 23.59 -2.47
N ASN A 615 38.66 24.64 -2.34
CA ASN A 615 38.16 26.01 -2.41
C ASN A 615 37.92 26.39 -3.87
N VAL A 616 36.66 26.43 -4.30
CA VAL A 616 36.29 26.95 -5.62
C VAL A 616 35.92 28.42 -5.47
N THR A 617 36.90 29.31 -5.47
CA THR A 617 36.63 30.73 -5.74
C THR A 617 36.30 30.89 -7.23
N LYS A 618 35.01 31.02 -7.55
CA LYS A 618 34.55 31.52 -8.85
C LYS A 618 35.03 32.96 -9.01
N THR A 619 36.07 33.16 -9.79
CA THR A 619 36.40 34.48 -10.37
C THR A 619 35.77 34.55 -11.74
N THR A 620 34.72 35.36 -11.86
CA THR A 620 34.09 35.74 -13.11
C THR A 620 35.03 36.68 -13.88
N THR A 621 35.57 36.24 -15.00
CA THR A 621 36.17 37.15 -16.00
C THR A 621 35.53 36.87 -17.36
N LYS A 622 34.69 37.82 -17.81
CA LYS A 622 34.23 37.91 -19.20
C LYS A 622 35.42 38.26 -20.09
N THR A 623 35.64 37.49 -21.14
CA THR A 623 36.24 38.04 -22.37
C THR A 623 35.63 37.37 -23.61
N THR A 624 35.05 38.22 -24.44
CA THR A 624 34.57 37.99 -25.81
C THR A 624 35.69 37.61 -26.77
N THR A 625 35.42 36.73 -27.74
CA THR A 625 36.15 36.72 -29.01
C THR A 625 35.27 36.25 -30.17
N LYS A 626 35.04 37.17 -31.10
CA LYS A 626 34.65 36.92 -32.49
C LYS A 626 35.75 36.11 -33.19
N SER A 627 35.38 35.25 -34.13
CA SER A 627 36.31 34.76 -35.15
C SER A 627 35.69 34.86 -36.54
N THR A 628 36.37 35.64 -37.38
CA THR A 628 36.11 35.89 -38.80
C THR A 628 37.02 35.01 -39.67
N THR A 629 36.50 34.66 -40.83
CA THR A 629 37.02 33.79 -41.89
C THR A 629 38.20 34.37 -42.70
N LYS A 630 39.22 33.55 -43.03
CA LYS A 630 39.73 33.35 -44.42
C LYS A 630 40.89 32.33 -44.53
N LYS A 631 40.77 31.44 -45.54
CA LYS A 631 41.73 30.91 -46.57
C LYS A 631 43.21 30.71 -46.20
N THR A 632 43.93 29.67 -46.62
CA THR A 632 44.09 28.99 -47.95
C THR A 632 44.92 27.71 -47.67
N THR A 633 44.92 26.59 -48.41
CA THR A 633 45.48 26.40 -49.76
C THR A 633 45.27 24.93 -50.19
N THR A 634 45.10 24.71 -51.51
CA THR A 634 45.01 23.40 -52.16
C THR A 634 46.05 23.35 -53.29
N LYS A 635 46.74 22.22 -53.49
CA LYS A 635 47.42 21.79 -54.73
C LYS A 635 47.13 20.29 -54.89
N THR A 636 46.30 19.86 -55.84
CA THR A 636 46.58 19.53 -57.27
C THR A 636 47.32 18.20 -57.47
N THR A 637 46.59 17.21 -58.01
CA THR A 637 47.11 16.32 -59.05
C THR A 637 46.01 16.05 -60.07
N THR A 638 46.40 16.17 -61.34
CA THR A 638 45.61 16.37 -62.54
C THR A 638 45.17 15.09 -63.24
N THR A 639 44.09 15.25 -63.99
CA THR A 639 43.32 14.33 -64.85
C THR A 639 44.05 13.83 -66.10
N LYS A 640 43.60 12.71 -66.67
CA LYS A 640 43.52 12.54 -68.14
C LYS A 640 42.33 11.66 -68.57
N LYS A 641 41.54 12.23 -69.51
CA LYS A 641 40.64 11.71 -70.57
C LYS A 641 40.46 10.17 -70.72
N THR A 642 39.35 9.62 -71.25
CA THR A 642 38.78 9.89 -72.59
C THR A 642 37.38 9.22 -72.80
N THR A 643 36.47 9.94 -73.50
CA THR A 643 35.52 9.53 -74.61
C THR A 643 34.53 8.35 -74.48
N THR A 644 33.20 8.60 -74.58
CA THR A 644 32.26 8.40 -75.74
C THR A 644 31.41 7.12 -75.59
N THR A 645 30.12 6.96 -75.94
CA THR A 645 29.21 7.62 -76.90
C THR A 645 27.73 7.29 -76.56
N LYS A 646 26.84 8.27 -76.83
CA LYS A 646 25.43 8.25 -77.34
C LYS A 646 24.94 6.88 -77.94
N LYS A 647 23.66 6.46 -77.99
CA LYS A 647 22.37 7.16 -78.29
C LYS A 647 21.18 6.14 -78.39
N THR A 648 19.93 6.61 -78.18
CA THR A 648 18.63 6.27 -78.88
C THR A 648 18.05 4.84 -78.88
N THR A 649 16.74 4.53 -78.99
CA THR A 649 15.38 5.15 -78.86
C THR A 649 14.33 4.04 -79.07
N THR A 650 13.05 4.29 -78.68
CA THR A 650 11.77 3.82 -79.30
C THR A 650 11.41 2.32 -79.28
N LYS A 651 10.15 1.84 -79.26
CA LYS A 651 8.76 2.28 -78.95
C LYS A 651 7.85 1.03 -79.08
N THR A 652 6.66 1.06 -78.46
CA THR A 652 5.35 0.45 -78.87
C THR A 652 4.98 -1.05 -78.68
N THR A 653 3.93 -1.24 -77.84
CA THR A 653 2.68 -2.09 -77.93
C THR A 653 2.78 -3.62 -78.12
N LYS A 654 2.08 -4.49 -77.35
CA LYS A 654 0.62 -4.77 -77.39
C LYS A 654 0.20 -5.81 -76.30
N LYS A 655 -1.03 -5.65 -75.78
CA LYS A 655 -2.03 -6.58 -75.14
C LYS A 655 -1.66 -8.09 -75.04
N THR A 656 -1.94 -8.86 -73.97
CA THR A 656 -3.26 -9.25 -73.40
C THR A 656 -3.07 -10.09 -72.10
N THR A 657 -4.13 -10.22 -71.27
CA THR A 657 -4.35 -11.00 -70.01
C THR A 657 -3.55 -12.32 -69.82
N THR A 658 -3.14 -12.76 -68.62
CA THR A 658 -3.97 -13.32 -67.51
C THR A 658 -3.09 -13.63 -66.26
N LYS A 659 -3.69 -13.61 -65.06
CA LYS A 659 -3.23 -13.94 -63.68
C LYS A 659 -1.94 -14.76 -63.50
N THR A 660 -1.06 -14.40 -62.54
CA THR A 660 -0.57 -15.25 -61.41
C THR A 660 0.14 -14.40 -60.32
N LYS A 661 0.09 -14.87 -59.08
CA LYS A 661 0.42 -14.31 -57.75
C LYS A 661 1.94 -14.28 -57.40
N THR A 662 2.33 -13.28 -56.59
CA THR A 662 3.42 -13.22 -55.56
C THR A 662 4.89 -13.61 -55.88
N SER A 663 5.85 -12.76 -55.47
CA SER A 663 6.60 -12.97 -54.20
C SER A 663 7.47 -11.75 -53.83
N SER A 664 7.43 -11.37 -52.55
CA SER A 664 8.34 -10.44 -51.87
C SER A 664 9.14 -11.22 -50.83
N THR A 665 10.44 -10.98 -50.76
CA THR A 665 11.44 -11.71 -49.96
C THR A 665 11.19 -11.57 -48.45
N LYS A 666 11.01 -12.71 -47.75
CA LYS A 666 10.86 -12.84 -46.29
C LYS A 666 12.25 -12.97 -45.62
N THR A 667 12.47 -12.23 -44.53
CA THR A 667 13.51 -12.52 -43.53
C THR A 667 12.99 -13.63 -42.62
N SER A 668 13.75 -14.73 -42.47
CA SER A 668 13.35 -15.94 -41.75
C SER A 668 13.50 -15.81 -40.22
N THR A 669 12.46 -16.16 -39.47
CA THR A 669 12.38 -16.20 -37.99
C THR A 669 12.74 -17.56 -37.39
N VAL A 670 13.43 -18.43 -38.13
CA VAL A 670 13.66 -19.82 -37.70
C VAL A 670 14.83 -19.90 -36.72
N THR A 671 14.64 -20.59 -35.60
CA THR A 671 15.72 -20.89 -34.64
C THR A 671 16.63 -21.98 -35.20
N SER A 672 17.93 -21.72 -35.23
CA SER A 672 18.93 -22.65 -35.74
C SER A 672 19.09 -23.89 -34.85
N THR A 673 19.03 -25.06 -35.49
CA THR A 673 19.17 -26.37 -34.84
C THR A 673 20.54 -27.02 -35.04
N ASN A 674 21.38 -26.48 -35.93
CA ASN A 674 22.70 -27.02 -36.26
C ASN A 674 23.87 -26.18 -35.74
N GLY A 675 23.58 -25.19 -34.88
CA GLY A 675 24.59 -24.33 -34.23
C GLY A 675 25.14 -23.20 -35.10
N ARG A 676 24.64 -23.00 -36.33
CA ARG A 676 25.00 -21.87 -37.20
C ARG A 676 23.94 -20.77 -37.19
N CYS A 677 24.32 -19.51 -37.29
CA CYS A 677 23.40 -18.38 -37.19
C CYS A 677 23.76 -17.25 -38.16
N GLY A 678 22.80 -16.36 -38.39
CA GLY A 678 22.93 -15.23 -39.32
C GLY A 678 21.78 -15.20 -40.33
N SER A 679 21.78 -14.22 -41.23
CA SER A 679 20.69 -13.95 -42.18
C SER A 679 20.25 -15.17 -43.02
N LYS A 680 21.15 -16.12 -43.27
CA LYS A 680 20.88 -17.37 -44.01
C LYS A 680 20.45 -18.54 -43.12
N TYR A 681 20.83 -18.56 -41.84
CA TYR A 681 20.69 -19.71 -40.94
C TYR A 681 19.72 -19.47 -39.78
N GLY A 682 19.24 -18.25 -39.58
CA GLY A 682 18.29 -17.89 -38.54
C GLY A 682 18.95 -17.54 -37.21
N LYS A 683 18.13 -17.44 -36.15
CA LYS A 683 18.55 -16.99 -34.82
C LYS A 683 19.09 -18.15 -33.98
N CYS A 684 19.99 -17.86 -33.05
CA CYS A 684 20.44 -18.80 -32.04
C CYS A 684 19.32 -19.16 -31.06
N PRO A 685 19.35 -20.37 -30.48
CA PRO A 685 18.48 -20.73 -29.37
C PRO A 685 18.61 -19.76 -28.19
N SER A 686 17.53 -19.63 -27.40
CA SER A 686 17.45 -18.69 -26.27
C SER A 686 18.66 -18.80 -25.33
N GLY A 687 19.24 -17.65 -24.98
CA GLY A 687 20.42 -17.53 -24.12
C GLY A 687 21.78 -17.76 -24.80
N LYS A 688 21.83 -17.98 -26.12
CA LYS A 688 23.07 -18.07 -26.90
C LYS A 688 23.18 -16.89 -27.86
N CYS A 689 24.37 -16.34 -27.99
CA CYS A 689 24.64 -15.33 -29.00
C CYS A 689 25.23 -15.90 -30.29
N CYS A 690 24.90 -15.26 -31.40
CA CYS A 690 25.53 -15.45 -32.68
C CYS A 690 26.86 -14.68 -32.79
N SER A 691 27.98 -15.39 -32.89
CA SER A 691 29.29 -14.76 -33.08
C SER A 691 29.41 -14.13 -34.47
N LYS A 692 30.37 -13.22 -34.66
CA LYS A 692 30.72 -12.65 -35.97
C LYS A 692 31.09 -13.69 -37.05
N TYR A 693 31.39 -14.93 -36.66
CA TYR A 693 31.70 -16.04 -37.57
C TYR A 693 30.48 -16.90 -37.92
N GLY A 694 29.29 -16.54 -37.42
CA GLY A 694 28.03 -17.22 -37.76
C GLY A 694 27.78 -18.51 -36.97
N TYR A 695 28.24 -18.59 -35.72
CA TYR A 695 28.02 -19.73 -34.84
C TYR A 695 27.40 -19.33 -33.50
N CYS A 696 26.54 -20.20 -32.94
CA CYS A 696 25.86 -19.98 -31.67
C CYS A 696 26.69 -20.46 -30.48
N GLY A 697 26.91 -19.59 -29.49
CA GLY A 697 27.64 -19.95 -28.27
C GLY A 697 27.35 -19.03 -27.09
N THR A 698 27.89 -19.40 -25.92
CA THR A 698 27.69 -18.70 -24.64
C THR A 698 28.99 -18.28 -23.96
N SER A 699 30.17 -18.63 -24.51
CA SER A 699 31.45 -18.23 -23.92
C SER A 699 31.73 -16.75 -24.20
N SER A 700 32.73 -16.18 -23.53
CA SER A 700 33.19 -14.79 -23.74
C SER A 700 33.55 -14.49 -25.21
N ASP A 701 33.92 -15.50 -26.00
CA ASP A 701 34.22 -15.34 -27.43
C ASP A 701 32.97 -15.08 -28.28
N TYR A 702 31.78 -15.42 -27.77
CA TYR A 702 30.48 -15.18 -28.40
C TYR A 702 29.73 -14.04 -27.73
N CYS A 703 29.80 -13.97 -26.39
CA CYS A 703 29.11 -13.00 -25.55
C CYS A 703 29.93 -11.76 -25.17
N GLY A 704 31.15 -11.63 -25.66
CA GLY A 704 31.95 -10.40 -25.58
C GLY A 704 31.48 -9.34 -26.59
N SER A 705 32.38 -8.45 -27.02
CA SER A 705 32.07 -7.30 -27.88
C SER A 705 31.66 -7.63 -29.34
N GLY A 706 31.49 -8.91 -29.68
CA GLY A 706 31.25 -9.40 -31.05
C GLY A 706 29.89 -10.05 -31.28
N CYS A 707 28.92 -9.84 -30.37
CA CYS A 707 27.61 -10.47 -30.42
C CYS A 707 26.70 -9.83 -31.49
N GLN A 708 26.22 -10.63 -32.45
CA GLN A 708 25.23 -10.20 -33.43
C GLN A 708 23.82 -10.33 -32.84
N SER A 709 23.37 -9.27 -32.14
CA SER A 709 22.11 -9.24 -31.38
C SER A 709 20.86 -9.57 -32.19
N GLU A 710 20.85 -9.27 -33.50
CA GLU A 710 19.75 -9.63 -34.40
C GLU A 710 19.53 -11.15 -34.53
N PHE A 711 20.59 -11.94 -34.28
CA PHE A 711 20.62 -13.39 -34.44
C PHE A 711 20.91 -14.15 -33.14
N GLY A 712 20.90 -13.51 -31.97
CA GLY A 712 21.02 -14.17 -30.66
C GLY A 712 21.35 -13.20 -29.53
N GLU A 713 20.94 -13.51 -28.31
CA GLU A 713 21.13 -12.65 -27.11
C GLU A 713 21.87 -13.41 -26.00
N CYS A 714 22.80 -12.74 -25.32
CA CYS A 714 23.50 -13.30 -24.16
C CYS A 714 22.76 -12.95 -22.88
N VAL A 715 22.25 -13.97 -22.20
CA VAL A 715 21.86 -13.85 -20.78
C VAL A 715 23.06 -14.27 -19.96
N THR A 716 23.81 -13.30 -19.42
CA THR A 716 24.93 -13.59 -18.52
C THR A 716 24.40 -14.08 -17.17
N ILE A 717 24.30 -15.39 -17.00
CA ILE A 717 24.10 -16.01 -15.69
C ILE A 717 25.44 -15.89 -14.94
N LYS A 718 25.45 -15.21 -13.77
CA LYS A 718 26.64 -15.05 -12.91
C LYS A 718 27.31 -16.39 -12.64
N ILE A 719 28.64 -16.44 -12.60
CA ILE A 719 29.40 -17.61 -12.16
C ILE A 719 29.61 -17.50 -10.65
N SER A 720 29.26 -18.55 -9.92
CA SER A 720 29.45 -18.68 -8.48
C SER A 720 30.93 -18.60 -8.11
N THR A 721 31.26 -17.69 -7.19
CA THR A 721 32.60 -17.54 -6.61
C THR A 721 32.67 -18.00 -5.15
N ASN A 722 31.54 -18.42 -4.58
CA ASN A 722 31.41 -18.83 -3.18
C ASN A 722 31.04 -20.32 -3.01
N GLY A 723 30.99 -21.09 -4.11
CA GLY A 723 30.69 -22.51 -4.11
C GLY A 723 29.19 -22.86 -4.05
N LYS A 724 28.29 -21.87 -4.00
CA LYS A 724 26.83 -22.06 -4.04
C LYS A 724 26.26 -21.80 -5.43
N CYS A 725 25.17 -22.45 -5.80
CA CYS A 725 24.59 -22.35 -7.14
C CYS A 725 23.07 -22.49 -7.13
N GLY A 726 22.44 -21.96 -8.18
CA GLY A 726 20.98 -21.92 -8.30
C GLY A 726 20.50 -20.54 -8.78
N GLY A 727 19.19 -20.32 -8.78
CA GLY A 727 18.59 -19.08 -9.31
C GLY A 727 19.10 -17.79 -8.65
N LYS A 728 19.55 -17.85 -7.40
CA LYS A 728 20.11 -16.71 -6.64
C LYS A 728 21.62 -16.58 -6.79
N ASP A 729 22.36 -17.70 -6.76
CA ASP A 729 23.83 -17.71 -6.66
C ASP A 729 24.54 -17.94 -8.02
N GLY A 730 23.79 -18.25 -9.07
CA GLY A 730 24.32 -18.42 -10.43
C GLY A 730 24.84 -19.82 -10.73
N LYS A 731 25.67 -19.93 -11.78
CA LYS A 731 26.22 -21.18 -12.32
C LYS A 731 27.53 -21.56 -11.65
N CYS A 732 27.77 -22.86 -11.49
CA CYS A 732 29.04 -23.38 -11.06
C CYS A 732 30.17 -23.10 -12.06
N PRO A 733 31.43 -23.01 -11.59
CA PRO A 733 32.61 -22.93 -12.43
C PRO A 733 32.67 -24.07 -13.48
N SER A 734 33.37 -23.82 -14.57
CA SER A 734 33.44 -24.75 -15.71
C SER A 734 33.99 -26.12 -15.31
N GLY A 735 33.17 -27.16 -15.45
CA GLY A 735 33.50 -28.56 -15.13
C GLY A 735 32.91 -29.06 -13.81
N GLU A 736 32.18 -28.21 -13.08
CA GLU A 736 31.44 -28.56 -11.87
C GLU A 736 29.94 -28.56 -12.13
N CYS A 737 29.18 -29.43 -11.46
CA CYS A 737 27.72 -29.38 -11.46
C CYS A 737 27.15 -28.84 -10.15
N CYS A 738 26.00 -28.16 -10.28
CA CYS A 738 25.18 -27.75 -9.17
C CYS A 738 24.36 -28.93 -8.64
N SER A 739 24.61 -29.34 -7.39
CA SER A 739 23.80 -30.36 -6.73
C SER A 739 22.39 -29.85 -6.46
N LYS A 740 21.41 -30.75 -6.26
CA LYS A 740 20.04 -30.41 -5.80
C LYS A 740 19.97 -29.59 -4.50
N TYR A 741 21.07 -29.49 -3.74
CA TYR A 741 21.18 -28.71 -2.52
C TYR A 741 21.80 -27.32 -2.75
N GLY A 742 22.10 -26.95 -3.99
CA GLY A 742 22.59 -25.63 -4.36
C GLY A 742 24.10 -25.44 -4.12
N TYR A 743 24.90 -26.49 -4.28
CA TYR A 743 26.37 -26.42 -4.16
C TYR A 743 27.10 -26.98 -5.37
N CYS A 744 28.22 -26.35 -5.71
CA CYS A 744 29.09 -26.74 -6.82
C CYS A 744 30.07 -27.84 -6.44
N GLY A 745 30.23 -28.82 -7.33
CA GLY A 745 31.24 -29.88 -7.15
C GLY A 745 31.35 -30.82 -8.34
N THR A 746 32.34 -31.72 -8.26
CA THR A 746 32.70 -32.70 -9.31
C THR A 746 32.53 -34.16 -8.89
N SER A 747 32.11 -34.44 -7.65
CA SER A 747 31.97 -35.82 -7.16
C SER A 747 30.72 -36.51 -7.69
N ASP A 748 30.62 -37.83 -7.56
CA ASP A 748 29.44 -38.61 -7.97
C ASP A 748 28.12 -38.10 -7.34
N LYS A 749 28.20 -37.48 -6.16
CA LYS A 749 27.05 -36.83 -5.50
C LYS A 749 26.56 -35.56 -6.21
N HIS A 750 27.41 -34.94 -7.04
CA HIS A 750 27.13 -33.75 -7.85
C HIS A 750 26.89 -34.10 -9.33
N CYS A 751 27.65 -35.06 -9.86
CA CYS A 751 27.64 -35.46 -11.27
C CYS A 751 26.75 -36.67 -11.58
N GLY A 752 26.15 -37.30 -10.56
CA GLY A 752 25.15 -38.37 -10.71
C GLY A 752 23.75 -37.84 -11.08
N SER A 753 22.68 -38.52 -10.65
CA SER A 753 21.29 -38.20 -11.03
C SER A 753 20.72 -36.90 -10.47
N GLY A 754 21.47 -36.16 -9.65
CA GLY A 754 21.03 -34.93 -8.97
C GLY A 754 21.61 -33.62 -9.52
N CYS A 755 22.20 -33.66 -10.72
CA CYS A 755 22.85 -32.51 -11.37
C CYS A 755 21.81 -31.55 -11.98
N GLN A 756 21.73 -30.32 -11.44
CA GLN A 756 20.92 -29.24 -12.00
C GLN A 756 21.66 -28.62 -13.20
N SER A 757 21.43 -29.19 -14.38
CA SER A 757 22.18 -28.90 -15.62
C SER A 757 22.13 -27.44 -16.09
N GLU A 758 21.10 -26.70 -15.66
CA GLU A 758 20.91 -25.28 -15.89
C GLU A 758 21.83 -24.40 -15.01
N PHE A 759 22.43 -24.96 -13.95
CA PHE A 759 23.34 -24.26 -13.02
C PHE A 759 24.75 -24.86 -12.96
N GLY A 760 25.09 -25.86 -13.77
CA GLY A 760 26.44 -26.42 -13.86
C GLY A 760 26.47 -27.70 -14.68
N LYS A 761 27.64 -28.12 -15.17
CA LYS A 761 27.78 -29.37 -15.90
C LYS A 761 29.16 -29.97 -15.64
N CYS A 762 29.19 -31.23 -15.23
CA CYS A 762 30.43 -31.97 -15.05
C CYS A 762 31.13 -32.20 -16.39
N LYS A 763 32.46 -32.29 -16.36
CA LYS A 763 33.30 -32.51 -17.53
C LYS A 763 33.05 -33.85 -18.21
#